data_AF-A0A847TFL2-F1
#
_entry.id   AF-A0A847TFL2-F1
#
_cell.length_a   1.000
_cell.length_b   1.000
_cell.length_c   1.000
_cell.angle_alpha   90.00
_cell.angle_beta   90.00
_cell.angle_gamma   90.00
#
_symmetry.space_group_name_H-M   'P 1'
#
loop_
_entity.id
_entity.type
_entity.pdbx_description
1 polymer ?
#
loop_
_entity_poly.entity_id
_entity_poly.type
_entity_poly.pdbx_seq_one_letter_code
_entity_poly.pdbx_strand_id
1 'polypeptide(L)'
;MIFNVRTEGRVNALLPAFNTRPGIFNFRMITKLMIVCFVFFFHAHGIAATSTAANLRGTITPADSISVSGTVTDSLGHPIPGVVVRVVGTAHAIPTDANGYYHFKQVTKGALLSFSMMGYAPQQVIANSNQVNVRLQQAVRTLDEIIITDPYRTTTRATNASAIGSIRGNALENKPFSSFMQAMQGQVAGVVAPLTSGQPGANVNIRIRGVGSLSLSSDPLIVVDGMIVNSGSLSGAVTTSNALAGINQNDIESIDVLKDAAATALYGSRGATGVIVITTKRGKLGKTQVRIDAEGGNTSPIGLPHAGQPLNASQYAELFKEALSNSGYTEAQVKDAADKYGLNSGKSNNWYDLVTRNGRQQQYNVSINGGTEKTKLFASAGYFDQQATTIGADFKRISGLFNFDHQINKRIQLSAGINFSNVDQNTPYSSNYSGNPTYAARILRPYQLAYNDDGSINTSTAGNINFPGVYNPLWIAQYDNKHLSETRVLGNTRLKWNIWDKLTYTSYYSIDYNLLEETMFLNATMGDGVSSGGTSKNYYTRYFNWLTRNQLDYRYDIPGYDNFYVTAAVGYEAQKSKKYLLAAVGTGFPSSHEDLTALSNAATPTGAYGQISNYAFTSMYSNAGVNYQNKYALNASFRRDGSSRFPANHRNASFYSIGGTWNVQEENFFRQQHILSSLKLRSSYGTTGNANLGNYDWMPQVSYSSTYSYAGYNGSQYSVIGNTDLRWETSKKFDAGTDIGFMADRFILTVDYYYNNIDGLIRSVPTSLSTGFGSVSQNVGAMANKGWEFTIKGDVVKLRNFNWYSNFNLSLNKNVITRLPKNTNERNDQFYLKEGYSFNTYYMKEFAGVDTQTGSPLYYTDGGHGTTTTDISKAAYVVLNRQSVPKATGGFSNVFTYQGISLGVDINYNLGYWVYGASDIYFTSGAYYTYNKYQFIYDRRWTTPGQQTDVPKYSTTTDNSTSTYRLYRGDHIRLQNLSIGYDFKNIPVAKRLGVSKLHVYARGTNLFLKTFDSRLPFDPEVNYSGYDYQNMLKYKTYTLGINVGL
;
A
#
# COMPACT_ATOMS: atom_id res chain seq x y z
N MET A 1 47.96 23.21 21.13
CA MET A 1 48.44 22.56 22.37
C MET A 1 47.84 21.17 22.40
N ILE A 2 48.46 20.14 21.79
CA ILE A 2 49.65 19.37 22.24
C ILE A 2 49.56 19.02 23.72
N PHE A 3 49.13 17.80 24.06
CA PHE A 3 50.08 16.76 24.48
C PHE A 3 49.49 15.36 24.31
N ASN A 4 50.44 14.45 24.10
CA ASN A 4 50.38 13.10 23.56
C ASN A 4 50.82 12.17 24.70
N VAL A 5 50.16 11.02 24.91
CA VAL A 5 50.79 9.90 25.63
C VAL A 5 50.43 8.60 24.91
N ARG A 6 51.50 7.91 24.53
CA ARG A 6 51.58 6.62 23.84
C ARG A 6 52.08 5.62 24.87
N THR A 7 51.54 4.40 24.92
CA THR A 7 52.31 3.20 25.29
C THR A 7 51.72 1.97 24.61
N GLU A 8 52.63 1.17 24.06
CA GLU A 8 52.44 -0.07 23.32
C GLU A 8 52.33 -1.29 24.26
N GLY A 9 51.79 -2.42 23.77
CA GLY A 9 51.90 -3.73 24.45
C GLY A 9 51.15 -4.88 23.76
N ARG A 10 51.92 -5.81 23.18
CA ARG A 10 51.60 -7.06 22.42
C ARG A 10 50.62 -8.03 23.14
N VAL A 11 49.64 -8.64 22.46
CA VAL A 11 49.63 -9.97 21.75
C VAL A 11 50.07 -11.18 22.59
N ASN A 12 49.10 -12.03 22.96
CA ASN A 12 49.06 -13.52 22.94
C ASN A 12 47.72 -13.98 23.54
N ALA A 13 46.78 -14.52 22.75
CA ALA A 13 46.61 -15.93 22.40
C ALA A 13 46.14 -16.82 23.57
N LEU A 14 44.88 -17.27 23.53
CA LEU A 14 44.39 -18.58 23.98
C LEU A 14 42.91 -18.75 23.60
N LEU A 15 42.69 -19.50 22.51
CA LEU A 15 41.42 -20.14 22.14
C LEU A 15 41.34 -21.51 22.82
N PRO A 16 40.13 -22.04 23.04
CA PRO A 16 39.88 -23.43 22.69
C PRO A 16 38.75 -23.57 21.67
N ALA A 17 38.99 -24.52 20.77
CA ALA A 17 38.15 -24.92 19.66
C ALA A 17 36.81 -25.52 20.11
N PHE A 18 35.76 -25.32 19.29
CA PHE A 18 34.63 -26.23 19.21
C PHE A 18 34.27 -26.50 17.76
N ASN A 19 34.32 -27.79 17.41
CA ASN A 19 34.06 -28.35 16.10
C ASN A 19 32.57 -28.74 15.99
N THR A 20 31.94 -28.31 14.88
CA THR A 20 30.91 -28.97 14.07
C THR A 20 29.79 -29.83 14.69
N ARG A 21 28.53 -29.37 14.55
CA ARG A 21 27.36 -30.12 14.00
C ARG A 21 26.23 -29.12 13.60
N PRO A 22 25.53 -29.30 12.47
CA PRO A 22 24.46 -28.39 12.03
C PRO A 22 23.09 -28.86 12.53
N GLY A 23 22.21 -27.91 12.84
CA GLY A 23 20.81 -28.15 13.19
C GLY A 23 20.47 -27.78 14.63
N ILE A 24 19.42 -26.97 14.78
CA ILE A 24 18.84 -26.38 16.00
C ILE A 24 19.36 -24.96 16.31
N PHE A 25 18.54 -23.98 15.89
CA PHE A 25 18.62 -22.57 16.24
C PHE A 25 18.71 -22.39 17.77
N ASN A 26 19.76 -21.72 18.22
CA ASN A 26 20.09 -21.54 19.62
C ASN A 26 19.27 -20.39 20.22
N PHE A 27 18.14 -20.71 20.87
CA PHE A 27 17.20 -19.79 21.54
C PHE A 27 17.83 -18.91 22.65
N ARG A 28 19.07 -19.21 23.07
CA ARG A 28 19.73 -18.64 24.25
C ARG A 28 20.18 -17.17 24.13
N MET A 29 20.31 -16.62 22.92
CA MET A 29 20.73 -15.21 22.75
C MET A 29 19.54 -14.24 22.88
N ILE A 30 18.34 -14.67 22.48
CA ILE A 30 17.09 -13.90 22.61
C ILE A 30 16.60 -13.90 24.07
N THR A 31 16.76 -15.02 24.79
CA THR A 31 16.43 -15.07 26.23
C THR A 31 17.33 -14.15 27.05
N LYS A 32 18.62 -13.98 26.67
CA LYS A 32 19.53 -13.06 27.36
C LYS A 32 19.23 -11.59 27.06
N LEU A 33 18.73 -11.24 25.86
CA LEU A 33 18.31 -9.87 25.56
C LEU A 33 16.94 -9.52 26.19
N MET A 34 16.01 -10.49 26.26
CA MET A 34 14.73 -10.32 26.97
C MET A 34 14.92 -10.23 28.49
N ILE A 35 15.85 -10.99 29.08
CA ILE A 35 16.13 -10.94 30.53
C ILE A 35 16.87 -9.65 30.92
N VAL A 36 17.70 -9.07 30.05
CA VAL A 36 18.37 -7.78 30.35
C VAL A 36 17.40 -6.59 30.31
N CYS A 37 16.29 -6.67 29.56
CA CYS A 37 15.21 -5.67 29.62
C CYS A 37 14.19 -5.90 30.75
N PHE A 38 14.08 -7.13 31.27
CA PHE A 38 13.15 -7.45 32.37
C PHE A 38 13.77 -7.31 33.78
N VAL A 39 15.12 -7.29 33.90
CA VAL A 39 15.81 -7.27 35.21
C VAL A 39 16.31 -5.87 35.62
N PHE A 40 16.16 -4.83 34.79
CA PHE A 40 16.60 -3.47 35.15
C PHE A 40 15.53 -2.56 35.83
N PHE A 41 14.36 -3.08 36.23
CA PHE A 41 13.31 -2.25 36.84
C PHE A 41 12.72 -2.71 38.18
N PHE A 42 13.26 -3.76 38.79
CA PHE A 42 12.95 -4.09 40.18
C PHE A 42 14.26 -4.33 40.91
N HIS A 43 14.76 -3.29 41.59
CA HIS A 43 15.49 -3.35 42.86
C HIS A 43 15.84 -1.89 43.22
N ALA A 44 15.18 -1.35 44.25
CA ALA A 44 15.75 -0.49 45.30
C ALA A 44 14.67 0.38 45.98
N HIS A 45 14.36 -0.03 47.22
CA HIS A 45 13.93 0.73 48.39
C HIS A 45 12.53 0.42 48.92
N GLY A 46 12.46 -0.67 49.69
CA GLY A 46 11.61 -0.70 50.87
C GLY A 46 12.23 0.19 51.95
N ILE A 47 11.56 1.30 52.25
CA ILE A 47 11.67 1.97 53.54
C ILE A 47 10.26 1.94 54.11
N ALA A 48 10.07 1.08 55.10
CA ALA A 48 8.90 1.12 55.96
C ALA A 48 9.00 2.39 56.81
N ALA A 49 8.22 3.40 56.46
CA ALA A 49 7.95 4.52 57.35
C ALA A 49 6.82 4.10 58.30
N THR A 50 7.19 3.73 59.52
CA THR A 50 6.29 3.73 60.68
C THR A 50 5.91 5.18 60.98
N SER A 51 4.77 5.65 60.47
CA SER A 51 4.18 6.90 60.94
C SER A 51 3.32 6.59 62.18
N THR A 52 3.86 6.91 63.36
CA THR A 52 3.08 7.13 64.58
C THR A 52 2.08 8.26 64.32
N ALA A 53 0.80 7.92 64.24
CA ALA A 53 -0.27 8.92 64.24
C ALA A 53 -0.37 9.53 65.64
N ALA A 54 0.17 10.74 65.80
CA ALA A 54 -0.11 11.59 66.94
C ALA A 54 -1.60 12.00 66.90
N ASN A 55 -2.35 11.62 67.93
CA ASN A 55 -3.71 12.08 68.18
C ASN A 55 -3.69 13.60 68.47
N LEU A 56 -3.86 14.42 67.43
CA LEU A 56 -4.34 15.79 67.60
C LEU A 56 -5.87 15.74 67.59
N ARG A 57 -6.46 15.65 68.79
CA ARG A 57 -7.86 16.01 69.02
C ARG A 57 -8.01 17.52 68.84
N GLY A 58 -8.12 17.95 67.59
CA GLY A 58 -8.75 19.23 67.25
C GLY A 58 -10.26 18.99 67.21
N THR A 59 -11.00 19.66 68.09
CA THR A 59 -12.47 19.71 68.08
C THR A 59 -12.95 20.30 66.76
N ILE A 60 -13.28 19.44 65.80
CA ILE A 60 -14.06 19.83 64.62
C ILE A 60 -15.51 19.96 65.11
N THR A 61 -15.99 21.20 65.20
CA THR A 61 -17.42 21.52 65.30
C THR A 61 -18.19 20.70 64.27
N PRO A 62 -19.30 20.01 64.64
CA PRO A 62 -20.07 19.21 63.69
C PRO A 62 -20.55 20.13 62.57
N ALA A 63 -20.09 19.87 61.35
CA ALA A 63 -20.66 20.51 60.18
C ALA A 63 -22.10 20.03 60.05
N ASP A 64 -23.06 20.98 59.98
CA ASP A 64 -24.47 20.68 59.76
C ASP A 64 -24.62 19.71 58.59
N SER A 65 -24.99 18.47 58.89
CA SER A 65 -25.29 17.46 57.88
C SER A 65 -26.78 17.51 57.57
N ILE A 66 -27.11 17.62 56.29
CA ILE A 66 -28.49 17.69 55.81
C ILE A 66 -28.81 16.43 55.00
N SER A 67 -30.07 16.01 55.03
CA SER A 67 -30.58 15.02 54.08
C SER A 67 -31.01 15.73 52.81
N VAL A 68 -30.46 15.33 51.67
CA VAL A 68 -30.71 15.98 50.38
C VAL A 68 -31.44 15.01 49.47
N SER A 69 -32.60 15.42 48.98
CA SER A 69 -33.40 14.68 48.00
C SER A 69 -33.72 15.55 46.79
N GLY A 70 -34.14 14.95 45.69
CA GLY A 70 -34.53 15.72 44.52
C GLY A 70 -34.83 14.87 43.31
N THR A 71 -35.30 15.54 42.26
CA THR A 71 -35.57 14.92 40.95
C THR A 71 -34.68 15.55 39.88
N VAL A 72 -34.24 14.72 38.94
CA VAL A 72 -33.47 15.15 37.77
C VAL A 72 -34.34 15.04 36.53
N THR A 73 -34.50 16.15 35.80
CA THR A 73 -35.36 16.26 34.61
C THR A 73 -34.58 16.78 33.39
N ASP A 74 -35.12 16.56 32.19
CA ASP A 74 -34.57 17.08 30.93
C ASP A 74 -35.06 18.51 30.60
N SER A 75 -34.61 19.05 29.45
CA SER A 75 -35.06 20.33 28.91
C SER A 75 -36.55 20.36 28.51
N LEU A 76 -37.27 19.24 28.56
CA LEU A 76 -38.71 19.16 28.28
C LEU A 76 -39.53 18.87 29.56
N GLY A 77 -38.88 18.69 30.71
CA GLY A 77 -39.51 18.40 31.99
C GLY A 77 -39.73 16.91 32.27
N HIS A 78 -39.23 16.01 31.42
CA HIS A 78 -39.33 14.56 31.67
C HIS A 78 -38.28 14.11 32.68
N PRO A 79 -38.62 13.19 33.61
CA PRO A 79 -37.65 12.64 34.56
C PRO A 79 -36.60 11.78 33.85
N ILE A 80 -35.35 11.88 34.30
CA ILE A 80 -34.22 11.17 33.72
C ILE A 80 -33.72 10.07 34.67
N PRO A 81 -33.94 8.77 34.35
CA PRO A 81 -33.42 7.67 35.14
C PRO A 81 -31.92 7.41 34.87
N GLY A 82 -31.18 6.99 35.91
CA GLY A 82 -29.77 6.59 35.79
C GLY A 82 -28.74 7.73 35.76
N VAL A 83 -29.12 8.96 36.16
CA VAL A 83 -28.18 10.07 36.38
C VAL A 83 -27.35 9.76 37.62
N VAL A 84 -26.02 9.76 37.49
CA VAL A 84 -25.12 9.58 38.63
C VAL A 84 -24.98 10.90 39.37
N VAL A 85 -25.52 10.96 40.59
CA VAL A 85 -25.38 12.09 41.53
C VAL A 85 -24.26 11.76 42.51
N ARG A 86 -23.22 12.60 42.59
CA ARG A 86 -22.04 12.40 43.44
C ARG A 86 -21.76 13.62 44.30
N VAL A 87 -21.40 13.41 45.57
CA VAL A 87 -20.84 14.49 46.40
C VAL A 87 -19.36 14.68 46.04
N VAL A 88 -19.03 15.83 45.45
CA VAL A 88 -17.68 16.16 44.95
C VAL A 88 -16.67 16.11 46.11
N GLY A 89 -15.54 15.45 45.89
CA GLY A 89 -14.52 15.22 46.93
C GLY A 89 -14.73 13.96 47.76
N THR A 90 -15.82 13.20 47.53
CA THR A 90 -16.08 11.93 48.24
C THR A 90 -16.31 10.74 47.29
N ALA A 91 -16.30 9.52 47.84
CA ALA A 91 -16.67 8.31 47.11
C ALA A 91 -18.20 8.07 47.05
N HIS A 92 -19.02 8.89 47.73
CA HIS A 92 -20.47 8.72 47.76
C HIS A 92 -21.14 9.18 46.45
N ALA A 93 -21.76 8.23 45.74
CA ALA A 93 -22.56 8.49 44.56
C ALA A 93 -23.78 7.55 44.51
N ILE A 94 -24.92 8.06 44.05
CA ILE A 94 -26.17 7.30 43.85
C ILE A 94 -26.74 7.61 42.47
N PRO A 95 -27.28 6.60 41.75
CA PRO A 95 -28.03 6.85 40.51
C PRO A 95 -29.45 7.34 40.83
N THR A 96 -30.05 8.11 39.92
CA THR A 96 -31.49 8.40 39.96
C THR A 96 -32.33 7.17 39.59
N ASP A 97 -33.51 7.03 40.19
CA ASP A 97 -34.46 5.96 39.92
C ASP A 97 -35.29 6.17 38.62
N ALA A 98 -36.28 5.31 38.37
CA ALA A 98 -37.16 5.38 37.20
C ALA A 98 -37.92 6.72 37.04
N ASN A 99 -38.15 7.43 38.15
CA ASN A 99 -38.83 8.73 38.19
C ASN A 99 -37.84 9.89 38.29
N GLY A 100 -36.54 9.64 38.06
CA GLY A 100 -35.49 10.64 38.14
C GLY A 100 -35.16 11.07 39.58
N TYR A 101 -35.65 10.37 40.60
CA TYR A 101 -35.48 10.75 42.00
C TYR A 101 -34.16 10.22 42.59
N TYR A 102 -33.54 11.01 43.48
CA TYR A 102 -32.37 10.63 44.26
C TYR A 102 -32.49 11.10 45.70
N HIS A 103 -31.79 10.43 46.62
CA HIS A 103 -31.81 10.75 48.05
C HIS A 103 -30.51 10.39 48.76
N PHE A 104 -29.86 11.38 49.37
CA PHE A 104 -28.76 11.22 50.31
C PHE A 104 -29.23 11.41 51.76
N LYS A 105 -28.88 10.46 52.63
CA LYS A 105 -29.22 10.52 54.06
C LYS A 105 -28.39 11.57 54.82
N GLN A 106 -27.12 11.75 54.46
CA GLN A 106 -26.22 12.71 55.10
C GLN A 106 -25.24 13.32 54.09
N VAL A 107 -25.36 14.63 53.87
CA VAL A 107 -24.44 15.45 53.06
C VAL A 107 -24.08 16.69 53.87
N THR A 108 -22.81 17.09 53.90
CA THR A 108 -22.41 18.34 54.53
C THR A 108 -23.10 19.52 53.85
N LYS A 109 -23.77 20.39 54.62
CA LYS A 109 -24.39 21.61 54.10
C LYS A 109 -23.32 22.47 53.40
N GLY A 110 -23.59 22.87 52.16
CA GLY A 110 -22.62 23.57 51.31
C GLY A 110 -21.73 22.66 50.45
N ALA A 111 -21.87 21.33 50.53
CA ALA A 111 -21.15 20.41 49.65
C ALA A 111 -21.65 20.50 48.20
N LEU A 112 -20.75 20.33 47.25
CA LEU A 112 -21.06 20.40 45.83
C LEU A 112 -21.51 19.02 45.33
N LEU A 113 -22.71 18.95 44.75
CA LEU A 113 -23.25 17.74 44.11
C LEU A 113 -23.01 17.83 42.60
N SER A 114 -22.39 16.79 42.03
CA SER A 114 -22.20 16.64 40.59
C SER A 114 -23.22 15.67 40.03
N PHE A 115 -23.97 16.12 39.03
CA PHE A 115 -24.96 15.34 38.28
C PHE A 115 -24.38 15.02 36.92
N SER A 116 -24.20 13.74 36.62
CA SER A 116 -23.57 13.30 35.38
C SER A 116 -24.31 12.13 34.76
N MET A 117 -24.56 12.22 33.46
CA MET A 117 -25.14 11.15 32.67
C MET A 117 -24.62 11.22 31.24
N MET A 118 -24.43 10.07 30.62
CA MET A 118 -24.04 10.01 29.21
C MET A 118 -25.13 10.66 28.34
N GLY A 119 -24.73 11.63 27.50
CA GLY A 119 -25.65 12.39 26.64
C GLY A 119 -26.14 13.73 27.22
N TYR A 120 -25.75 14.08 28.46
CA TYR A 120 -26.11 15.34 29.14
C TYR A 120 -24.85 16.10 29.59
N ALA A 121 -24.92 17.44 29.64
CA ALA A 121 -23.84 18.25 30.17
C ALA A 121 -23.77 18.06 31.69
N PRO A 122 -22.59 17.78 32.28
CA PRO A 122 -22.49 17.60 33.73
C PRO A 122 -22.80 18.92 34.42
N GLN A 123 -23.64 18.88 35.45
CA GLN A 123 -24.04 20.05 36.22
C GLN A 123 -23.61 19.89 37.67
N GLN A 124 -23.12 20.98 38.28
CA GLN A 124 -22.76 21.02 39.69
C GLN A 124 -23.70 21.97 40.43
N VAL A 125 -24.25 21.52 41.55
CA VAL A 125 -25.20 22.29 42.39
C VAL A 125 -24.79 22.17 43.85
N ILE A 126 -24.84 23.27 44.59
CA ILE A 126 -24.51 23.28 46.01
C ILE A 126 -25.70 22.74 46.82
N ALA A 127 -25.44 21.77 47.70
CA ALA A 127 -26.40 21.20 48.63
C ALA A 127 -26.64 22.16 49.82
N ASN A 128 -27.48 23.18 49.61
CA ASN A 128 -27.88 24.15 50.65
C ASN A 128 -29.31 23.95 51.18
N SER A 129 -30.08 23.03 50.58
CA SER A 129 -31.47 22.72 50.94
C SER A 129 -31.72 21.21 50.95
N ASN A 130 -32.75 20.77 51.68
CA ASN A 130 -33.15 19.36 51.74
C ASN A 130 -33.78 18.84 50.44
N GLN A 131 -34.19 19.76 49.55
CA GLN A 131 -34.70 19.47 48.23
C GLN A 131 -33.91 20.24 47.17
N VAL A 132 -33.29 19.52 46.24
CA VAL A 132 -32.47 20.07 45.14
C VAL A 132 -32.94 19.41 43.84
N ASN A 133 -33.81 20.08 43.09
CA ASN A 133 -34.21 19.60 41.77
C ASN A 133 -33.24 20.13 40.72
N VAL A 134 -32.85 19.29 39.76
CA VAL A 134 -31.85 19.64 38.75
C VAL A 134 -32.40 19.36 37.36
N ARG A 135 -32.25 20.34 36.47
CA ARG A 135 -32.64 20.20 35.07
C ARG A 135 -31.39 20.07 34.22
N LEU A 136 -31.10 18.86 33.75
CA LEU A 136 -29.94 18.61 32.91
C LEU A 136 -30.22 19.03 31.47
N GLN A 137 -29.31 19.82 30.93
CA GLN A 137 -29.31 20.12 29.50
C GLN A 137 -28.70 18.95 28.74
N GLN A 138 -29.37 18.52 27.68
CA GLN A 138 -28.81 17.55 26.76
C GLN A 138 -27.49 18.12 26.25
N ALA A 139 -26.40 17.37 26.39
CA ALA A 139 -25.15 17.76 25.78
C ALA A 139 -25.39 17.66 24.29
N VAL A 140 -25.48 18.80 23.61
CA VAL A 140 -25.13 18.87 22.19
C VAL A 140 -23.66 18.50 22.17
N ARG A 141 -23.38 17.19 22.14
CA ARG A 141 -22.08 16.71 21.71
C ARG A 141 -21.94 17.26 20.31
N THR A 142 -21.18 18.34 20.16
CA THR A 142 -20.33 18.46 18.99
C THR A 142 -19.70 17.09 18.81
N LEU A 143 -20.06 16.41 17.72
CA LEU A 143 -19.56 15.09 17.35
C LEU A 143 -18.10 14.98 17.80
N ASP A 144 -17.72 13.85 18.43
CA ASP A 144 -16.33 13.51 18.77
C ASP A 144 -15.41 14.19 17.75
N GLU A 145 -14.81 15.33 18.14
CA GLU A 145 -14.17 16.19 17.17
C GLU A 145 -13.00 15.39 16.65
N ILE A 146 -13.10 14.90 15.40
CA ILE A 146 -12.09 14.00 14.86
C ILE A 146 -10.80 14.81 14.79
N ILE A 147 -9.90 14.51 15.72
CA ILE A 147 -8.58 15.10 15.78
C ILE A 147 -7.75 14.43 14.69
N ILE A 148 -7.45 15.18 13.64
CA ILE A 148 -6.52 14.78 12.60
C ILE A 148 -5.13 15.09 13.14
N THR A 149 -4.44 14.05 13.57
CA THR A 149 -3.08 14.16 14.11
C THR A 149 -2.09 13.82 13.01
N ASP A 150 -1.50 14.85 12.41
CA ASP A 150 -0.28 14.73 11.64
C ASP A 150 0.91 14.71 12.65
N PRO A 151 1.97 13.92 12.40
CA PRO A 151 3.23 14.01 13.14
C PRO A 151 3.75 15.43 13.43
N TYR A 152 3.46 16.42 12.58
CA TYR A 152 3.91 17.81 12.71
C TYR A 152 2.86 18.76 13.30
N ARG A 153 1.56 18.42 13.25
CA ARG A 153 0.48 19.27 13.79
C ARG A 153 -0.76 18.46 14.15
N THR A 154 -1.49 18.95 15.14
CA THR A 154 -2.79 18.43 15.51
C THR A 154 -3.86 19.44 15.07
N THR A 155 -4.77 19.02 14.20
CA THR A 155 -5.86 19.87 13.68
C THR A 155 -7.20 19.17 13.86
N THR A 156 -8.28 19.94 13.85
CA THR A 156 -9.62 19.37 13.93
C THR A 156 -10.28 19.39 12.57
N ARG A 157 -11.40 18.66 12.40
CA ARG A 157 -12.16 18.70 11.14
C ARG A 157 -12.54 20.13 10.74
N ALA A 158 -12.85 21.00 11.70
CA ALA A 158 -13.22 22.39 11.43
C ALA A 158 -12.05 23.24 10.91
N THR A 159 -10.85 23.06 11.46
CA THR A 159 -9.68 23.91 11.18
C THR A 159 -8.75 23.38 10.09
N ASN A 160 -8.95 22.14 9.66
CA ASN A 160 -8.10 21.52 8.64
C ASN A 160 -8.43 21.98 7.22
N ALA A 161 -7.49 22.66 6.56
CA ALA A 161 -7.61 23.10 5.17
C ALA A 161 -7.27 22.00 4.13
N SER A 162 -6.78 20.84 4.58
CA SER A 162 -6.22 19.82 3.71
C SER A 162 -7.24 18.85 3.11
N ALA A 163 -7.00 18.44 1.87
CA ALA A 163 -7.71 17.34 1.22
C ALA A 163 -7.17 15.98 1.72
N ILE A 164 -7.82 15.42 2.74
CA ILE A 164 -7.44 14.14 3.36
C ILE A 164 -8.50 13.08 3.09
N GLY A 165 -8.06 11.96 2.53
CA GLY A 165 -8.87 10.75 2.43
C GLY A 165 -8.52 9.76 3.53
N SER A 166 -9.45 9.49 4.44
CA SER A 166 -9.21 8.60 5.59
C SER A 166 -9.95 7.27 5.45
N ILE A 167 -9.23 6.18 5.68
CA ILE A 167 -9.78 4.83 5.83
C ILE A 167 -9.60 4.43 7.30
N ARG A 168 -10.69 4.06 7.97
CA ARG A 168 -10.64 3.61 9.37
C ARG A 168 -10.29 2.12 9.46
N GLY A 169 -9.64 1.74 10.55
CA GLY A 169 -9.19 0.37 10.82
C GLY A 169 -10.31 -0.66 10.72
N ASN A 170 -11.54 -0.33 11.15
CA ASN A 170 -12.69 -1.24 11.03
C ASN A 170 -13.06 -1.61 9.58
N ALA A 171 -12.73 -0.76 8.60
CA ALA A 171 -12.92 -1.05 7.19
C ALA A 171 -11.76 -1.88 6.59
N LEU A 172 -10.65 -2.03 7.33
CA LEU A 172 -9.46 -2.80 6.95
C LEU A 172 -9.36 -4.14 7.67
N GLU A 173 -9.94 -4.22 8.87
CA GLU A 173 -9.93 -5.42 9.70
C GLU A 173 -10.48 -6.64 8.95
N ASN A 174 -9.81 -7.77 9.16
CA ASN A 174 -10.19 -9.08 8.65
C ASN A 174 -10.31 -9.17 7.11
N LYS A 175 -9.71 -8.24 6.33
CA LYS A 175 -9.68 -8.36 4.87
C LYS A 175 -8.63 -9.40 4.44
N PRO A 176 -8.92 -10.40 3.59
CA PRO A 176 -8.02 -11.51 3.27
C PRO A 176 -6.94 -11.12 2.25
N PHE A 177 -6.37 -9.93 2.39
CA PHE A 177 -5.30 -9.41 1.55
C PHE A 177 -3.96 -9.63 2.25
N SER A 178 -2.96 -10.04 1.49
CA SER A 178 -1.58 -10.19 1.98
C SER A 178 -0.94 -8.84 2.34
N SER A 179 -1.49 -7.72 1.83
CA SER A 179 -1.09 -6.36 2.19
C SER A 179 -2.29 -5.44 2.31
N PHE A 180 -2.29 -4.57 3.32
CA PHE A 180 -3.32 -3.54 3.51
C PHE A 180 -3.41 -2.56 2.32
N MET A 181 -2.33 -2.42 1.52
CA MET A 181 -2.31 -1.54 0.35
C MET A 181 -3.37 -1.95 -0.68
N GLN A 182 -3.64 -3.25 -0.81
CA GLN A 182 -4.68 -3.79 -1.71
C GLN A 182 -6.08 -3.37 -1.23
N ALA A 183 -6.28 -3.27 0.08
CA ALA A 183 -7.55 -2.86 0.69
C ALA A 183 -7.89 -1.38 0.48
N MET A 184 -6.92 -0.54 0.07
CA MET A 184 -7.12 0.89 -0.19
C MET A 184 -7.75 1.16 -1.56
N GLN A 185 -7.71 0.18 -2.47
CA GLN A 185 -8.19 0.34 -3.83
C GLN A 185 -9.69 0.72 -3.84
N GLY A 186 -10.02 1.81 -4.53
CA GLY A 186 -11.41 2.30 -4.62
C GLY A 186 -11.99 2.88 -3.32
N GLN A 187 -11.23 2.98 -2.22
CA GLN A 187 -11.73 3.51 -0.94
C GLN A 187 -11.56 5.04 -0.83
N VAL A 188 -10.58 5.61 -1.52
CA VAL A 188 -10.25 7.04 -1.45
C VAL A 188 -10.20 7.64 -2.86
N ALA A 189 -10.94 8.74 -3.06
CA ALA A 189 -10.90 9.49 -4.32
C ALA A 189 -9.49 10.01 -4.60
N GLY A 190 -9.02 9.83 -5.83
CA GLY A 190 -7.69 10.26 -6.28
C GLY A 190 -6.57 9.26 -6.02
N VAL A 191 -6.88 8.12 -5.39
CA VAL A 191 -5.90 7.04 -5.12
C VAL A 191 -6.14 5.87 -6.06
N VAL A 192 -5.09 5.44 -6.72
CA VAL A 192 -5.13 4.29 -7.63
C VAL A 192 -3.99 3.35 -7.27
N ALA A 193 -4.34 2.12 -6.91
CA ALA A 193 -3.45 1.07 -6.45
C ALA A 193 -3.78 -0.23 -7.21
N PRO A 194 -3.33 -0.37 -8.48
CA PRO A 194 -3.66 -1.52 -9.30
C PRO A 194 -3.00 -2.78 -8.74
N LEU A 195 -3.73 -3.89 -8.72
CA LEU A 195 -3.17 -5.19 -8.37
C LEU A 195 -2.54 -5.80 -9.62
N THR A 196 -1.24 -5.64 -9.83
CA THR A 196 -0.59 -6.00 -11.10
C THR A 196 -0.22 -7.48 -11.22
N SER A 197 -0.28 -8.22 -10.12
CA SER A 197 0.06 -9.65 -10.03
C SER A 197 -0.80 -10.32 -8.97
N GLY A 198 -1.15 -11.58 -9.18
CA GLY A 198 -1.76 -12.42 -8.17
C GLY A 198 -0.77 -12.96 -7.13
N GLN A 199 0.54 -12.72 -7.21
CA GLN A 199 1.49 -13.21 -6.20
C GLN A 199 1.11 -12.69 -4.79
N PRO A 200 0.82 -13.58 -3.81
CA PRO A 200 0.64 -13.15 -2.42
C PRO A 200 1.88 -12.40 -1.95
N GLY A 201 1.70 -11.21 -1.35
CA GLY A 201 2.81 -10.34 -0.94
C GLY A 201 3.45 -9.52 -2.06
N ALA A 202 2.86 -9.48 -3.27
CA ALA A 202 3.35 -8.64 -4.37
C ALA A 202 3.39 -7.15 -4.00
N ASN A 203 4.32 -6.42 -4.63
CA ASN A 203 4.37 -4.97 -4.51
C ASN A 203 3.12 -4.32 -5.14
N VAL A 204 2.65 -3.22 -4.56
CA VAL A 204 1.51 -2.45 -5.08
C VAL A 204 1.98 -1.02 -5.38
N ASN A 205 1.95 -0.63 -6.66
CA ASN A 205 2.34 0.72 -7.06
C ASN A 205 1.19 1.72 -6.88
N ILE A 206 1.20 2.45 -5.76
CA ILE A 206 0.18 3.46 -5.47
C ILE A 206 0.50 4.75 -6.22
N ARG A 207 -0.52 5.41 -6.76
CA ARG A 207 -0.45 6.81 -7.22
C ARG A 207 -1.55 7.62 -6.56
N ILE A 208 -1.22 8.87 -6.24
CA ILE A 208 -2.13 9.88 -5.73
C ILE A 208 -2.20 10.99 -6.79
N ARG A 209 -3.38 11.23 -7.35
CA ARG A 209 -3.64 12.28 -8.36
C ARG A 209 -2.74 12.18 -9.62
N GLY A 210 -2.44 10.95 -10.03
CA GLY A 210 -1.73 10.65 -11.28
C GLY A 210 -0.21 10.51 -11.13
N VAL A 211 0.49 10.69 -12.26
CA VAL A 211 1.95 10.52 -12.36
C VAL A 211 2.64 11.84 -12.02
N GLY A 212 3.58 11.82 -11.08
CA GLY A 212 4.25 13.01 -10.55
C GLY A 212 5.62 13.31 -11.15
N SER A 213 6.14 12.45 -12.02
CA SER A 213 7.47 12.57 -12.62
C SER A 213 7.58 11.68 -13.86
N LEU A 214 8.49 12.03 -14.79
CA LEU A 214 8.78 11.23 -16.00
C LEU A 214 9.84 10.15 -15.75
N SER A 215 10.77 10.36 -14.82
CA SER A 215 11.90 9.43 -14.60
C SER A 215 12.20 9.12 -13.13
N LEU A 216 11.93 10.05 -12.20
CA LEU A 216 11.94 9.75 -10.77
C LEU A 216 10.68 8.97 -10.35
N SER A 217 10.75 8.29 -9.21
CA SER A 217 9.60 7.58 -8.64
C SER A 217 8.41 8.52 -8.39
N SER A 218 7.22 8.04 -8.74
CA SER A 218 5.92 8.65 -8.44
C SER A 218 5.19 7.94 -7.29
N ASP A 219 5.86 7.07 -6.54
CA ASP A 219 5.27 6.42 -5.36
C ASP A 219 5.10 7.46 -4.23
N PRO A 220 4.01 7.41 -3.44
CA PRO A 220 3.82 8.31 -2.31
C PRO A 220 4.78 8.00 -1.16
N LEU A 221 5.03 8.99 -0.31
CA LEU A 221 5.75 8.79 0.94
C LEU A 221 4.89 7.99 1.91
N ILE A 222 5.45 6.94 2.50
CA ILE A 222 4.75 6.13 3.50
C ILE A 222 5.28 6.50 4.88
N VAL A 223 4.35 6.76 5.80
CA VAL A 223 4.63 7.16 7.18
C VAL A 223 3.89 6.24 8.14
N VAL A 224 4.59 5.61 9.08
CA VAL A 224 3.99 4.74 10.09
C VAL A 224 4.28 5.31 11.47
N ASP A 225 3.25 5.68 12.24
CA ASP A 225 3.37 6.31 13.57
C ASP A 225 4.34 7.52 13.62
N GLY A 226 4.40 8.26 12.49
CA GLY A 226 5.25 9.43 12.30
C GLY A 226 6.65 9.18 11.77
N MET A 227 7.02 7.93 11.52
CA MET A 227 8.29 7.54 10.94
C MET A 227 8.18 7.41 9.43
N ILE A 228 9.14 7.98 8.69
CA ILE A 228 9.25 7.76 7.23
C ILE A 228 9.94 6.43 7.00
N VAL A 229 9.21 5.50 6.38
CA VAL A 229 9.62 4.09 6.26
C VAL A 229 10.08 3.72 4.85
N ASN A 230 10.89 2.67 4.73
CA ASN A 230 11.14 2.04 3.43
C ASN A 230 9.86 1.39 2.89
N SER A 231 9.61 1.56 1.59
CA SER A 231 8.43 1.08 0.87
C SER A 231 8.81 0.56 -0.53
N GLY A 232 7.87 -0.10 -1.20
CA GLY A 232 8.09 -0.69 -2.53
C GLY A 232 8.73 -2.08 -2.47
N SER A 233 9.31 -2.50 -3.60
CA SER A 233 10.09 -3.73 -3.71
C SER A 233 11.53 -3.47 -3.29
N LEU A 234 11.99 -4.13 -2.23
CA LEU A 234 13.36 -4.03 -1.71
C LEU A 234 14.27 -5.17 -2.19
N SER A 235 13.67 -6.21 -2.78
CA SER A 235 14.34 -7.40 -3.31
C SER A 235 15.25 -7.09 -4.52
N GLY A 236 16.35 -7.84 -4.64
CA GLY A 236 17.26 -7.79 -5.79
C GLY A 236 17.34 -9.08 -6.62
N ALA A 237 16.87 -10.22 -6.09
CA ALA A 237 17.03 -11.53 -6.74
C ALA A 237 15.71 -12.27 -7.00
N VAL A 238 14.66 -11.98 -6.23
CA VAL A 238 13.34 -12.59 -6.40
C VAL A 238 12.42 -11.73 -7.27
N THR A 239 11.28 -12.27 -7.71
CA THR A 239 10.44 -11.63 -8.74
C THR A 239 9.71 -10.39 -8.22
N THR A 240 9.31 -10.38 -6.94
CA THR A 240 8.64 -9.25 -6.30
C THR A 240 8.81 -9.34 -4.80
N SER A 241 8.86 -8.19 -4.11
CA SER A 241 8.64 -8.12 -2.67
C SER A 241 7.86 -6.87 -2.30
N ASN A 242 7.26 -6.84 -1.11
CA ASN A 242 6.56 -5.67 -0.59
C ASN A 242 6.99 -5.40 0.85
N ALA A 243 7.80 -4.35 1.03
CA ALA A 243 8.32 -3.97 2.34
C ALA A 243 7.21 -3.73 3.40
N LEU A 244 5.99 -3.39 2.97
CA LEU A 244 4.86 -3.08 3.83
C LEU A 244 3.93 -4.28 4.06
N ALA A 245 4.16 -5.41 3.40
CA ALA A 245 3.37 -6.62 3.63
C ALA A 245 3.54 -7.17 5.06
N GLY A 246 4.66 -6.87 5.72
CA GLY A 246 4.90 -7.21 7.13
C GLY A 246 3.98 -6.51 8.14
N ILE A 247 3.32 -5.41 7.76
CA ILE A 247 2.39 -4.69 8.65
C ILE A 247 1.05 -5.43 8.70
N ASN A 248 0.63 -5.83 9.90
CA ASN A 248 -0.65 -6.45 10.12
C ASN A 248 -1.79 -5.43 10.04
N GLN A 249 -2.74 -5.65 9.14
CA GLN A 249 -3.89 -4.77 8.96
C GLN A 249 -4.79 -4.67 10.20
N ASN A 250 -4.84 -5.71 11.05
CA ASN A 250 -5.66 -5.72 12.25
C ASN A 250 -5.09 -4.81 13.34
N ASP A 251 -3.85 -4.36 13.18
CA ASP A 251 -3.17 -3.44 14.10
C ASP A 251 -3.30 -1.97 13.66
N ILE A 252 -3.90 -1.70 12.50
CA ILE A 252 -4.08 -0.36 11.95
C ILE A 252 -5.34 0.29 12.56
N GLU A 253 -5.20 1.50 13.08
CA GLU A 253 -6.32 2.34 13.55
C GLU A 253 -6.85 3.22 12.40
N SER A 254 -5.96 3.82 11.60
CA SER A 254 -6.32 4.61 10.43
C SER A 254 -5.24 4.60 9.35
N ILE A 255 -5.68 4.81 8.11
CA ILE A 255 -4.83 5.18 6.98
C ILE A 255 -5.34 6.51 6.44
N ASP A 256 -4.51 7.55 6.54
CA ASP A 256 -4.82 8.90 6.11
C ASP A 256 -3.98 9.26 4.88
N VAL A 257 -4.65 9.56 3.77
CA VAL A 257 -4.02 9.92 2.50
C VAL A 257 -4.01 11.44 2.35
N LEU A 258 -2.82 12.04 2.41
CA LEU A 258 -2.57 13.46 2.28
C LEU A 258 -2.29 13.81 0.82
N LYS A 259 -3.20 14.57 0.19
CA LYS A 259 -3.18 14.80 -1.26
C LYS A 259 -2.76 16.22 -1.66
N ASP A 260 -3.00 17.20 -0.79
CA ASP A 260 -2.90 18.63 -1.11
C ASP A 260 -1.61 19.30 -0.64
N ALA A 261 -1.43 20.57 -0.99
CA ALA A 261 -0.26 21.36 -0.61
C ALA A 261 -0.15 21.54 0.91
N ALA A 262 -1.25 21.88 1.59
CA ALA A 262 -1.25 22.22 3.01
C ALA A 262 -0.92 21.02 3.93
N ALA A 263 -1.08 19.78 3.45
CA ALA A 263 -0.63 18.58 4.16
C ALA A 263 0.76 18.12 3.69
N THR A 264 0.99 18.07 2.37
CA THR A 264 2.24 17.50 1.84
C THR A 264 3.48 18.37 2.06
N ALA A 265 3.31 19.70 2.18
CA ALA A 265 4.42 20.61 2.45
C ALA A 265 5.09 20.40 3.82
N LEU A 266 4.39 19.82 4.80
CA LEU A 266 4.97 19.46 6.10
C LEU A 266 6.08 18.41 5.96
N TYR A 267 5.91 17.49 5.00
CA TYR A 267 6.90 16.47 4.62
C TYR A 267 7.92 16.97 3.59
N GLY A 268 7.74 18.21 3.11
CA GLY A 268 8.64 18.93 2.22
C GLY A 268 8.91 18.19 0.91
N SER A 269 10.18 17.99 0.63
CA SER A 269 10.68 17.39 -0.61
C SER A 269 10.39 15.89 -0.81
N ARG A 270 9.75 15.25 0.17
CA ARG A 270 9.35 13.85 0.09
C ARG A 270 7.84 13.72 -0.10
N GLY A 271 7.07 14.81 0.06
CA GLY A 271 5.61 14.82 -0.07
C GLY A 271 5.08 15.18 -1.46
N ALA A 272 5.92 15.43 -2.47
CA ALA A 272 5.44 15.88 -3.78
C ALA A 272 4.45 14.90 -4.44
N THR A 273 4.64 13.60 -4.25
CA THR A 273 3.78 12.53 -4.78
C THR A 273 2.61 12.16 -3.87
N GLY A 274 2.40 12.93 -2.78
CA GLY A 274 1.42 12.64 -1.73
C GLY A 274 2.02 11.80 -0.59
N VAL A 275 1.31 11.72 0.54
CA VAL A 275 1.77 11.00 1.73
C VAL A 275 0.66 10.09 2.23
N ILE A 276 0.99 8.86 2.60
CA ILE A 276 0.10 7.92 3.25
C ILE A 276 0.58 7.75 4.69
N VAL A 277 -0.23 8.22 5.64
CA VAL A 277 0.03 8.14 7.07
C VAL A 277 -0.76 6.97 7.66
N ILE A 278 -0.06 6.04 8.28
CA ILE A 278 -0.62 4.86 8.93
C ILE A 278 -0.45 5.05 10.43
N THR A 279 -1.56 5.02 11.14
CA THR A 279 -1.59 5.10 12.61
C THR A 279 -1.91 3.73 13.16
N THR A 280 -1.08 3.22 14.06
CA THR A 280 -1.32 1.92 14.72
C THR A 280 -2.17 2.07 15.98
N LYS A 281 -2.85 0.98 16.35
CA LYS A 281 -3.70 0.92 17.54
C LYS A 281 -2.89 1.17 18.81
N ARG A 282 -3.39 2.05 19.67
CA ARG A 282 -2.83 2.35 20.99
C ARG A 282 -3.78 2.00 22.11
N GLY A 283 -3.23 1.92 23.33
CA GLY A 283 -3.96 1.53 24.52
C GLY A 283 -5.13 2.47 24.83
N LYS A 284 -6.28 1.92 25.21
CA LYS A 284 -7.47 2.68 25.62
C LYS A 284 -7.65 2.63 27.14
N LEU A 285 -8.24 3.69 27.70
CA LEU A 285 -8.59 3.72 29.13
C LEU A 285 -9.68 2.68 29.38
N GLY A 286 -9.52 1.88 30.43
CA GLY A 286 -10.54 0.94 30.87
C GLY A 286 -9.99 -0.44 31.21
N LYS A 287 -10.92 -1.38 31.41
CA LYS A 287 -10.59 -2.78 31.69
C LYS A 287 -9.80 -3.37 30.51
N THR A 288 -8.85 -4.25 30.84
CA THR A 288 -8.14 -5.03 29.84
C THR A 288 -9.14 -5.87 29.04
N GLN A 289 -9.08 -5.73 27.72
CA GLN A 289 -9.84 -6.51 26.75
C GLN A 289 -8.87 -7.36 25.96
N VAL A 290 -9.21 -8.64 25.81
CA VAL A 290 -8.48 -9.56 24.94
C VAL A 290 -9.34 -9.86 23.74
N ARG A 291 -8.81 -9.70 22.54
CA ARG A 291 -9.48 -10.05 21.29
C ARG A 291 -8.69 -11.13 20.57
N ILE A 292 -9.40 -12.17 20.17
CA ILE A 292 -8.88 -13.28 19.37
C ILE A 292 -9.66 -13.31 18.06
N ASP A 293 -8.94 -13.23 16.95
CA ASP A 293 -9.47 -13.33 15.60
C ASP A 293 -8.90 -14.59 14.94
N ALA A 294 -9.75 -15.43 14.38
CA ALA A 294 -9.35 -16.58 13.59
C ALA A 294 -10.14 -16.62 12.28
N GLU A 295 -9.45 -16.81 11.17
CA GLU A 295 -10.04 -16.91 9.83
C GLU A 295 -9.37 -18.06 9.07
N GLY A 296 -10.16 -18.84 8.34
CA GLY A 296 -9.67 -19.91 7.49
C GLY A 296 -10.52 -20.04 6.23
N GLY A 297 -9.90 -20.43 5.13
CA GLY A 297 -10.59 -20.55 3.85
C GLY A 297 -9.75 -21.08 2.71
N ASN A 298 -10.36 -21.06 1.52
CA ASN A 298 -9.78 -21.57 0.30
C ASN A 298 -9.60 -20.45 -0.72
N THR A 299 -8.52 -20.55 -1.47
CA THR A 299 -8.18 -19.67 -2.58
C THR A 299 -8.34 -20.45 -3.88
N SER A 300 -9.08 -19.94 -4.85
CA SER A 300 -9.34 -20.60 -6.14
C SER A 300 -8.96 -19.70 -7.31
N PRO A 301 -8.47 -20.25 -8.44
CA PRO A 301 -8.07 -19.45 -9.59
C PRO A 301 -9.23 -18.59 -10.10
N ILE A 302 -8.96 -17.36 -10.55
CA ILE A 302 -9.92 -16.63 -11.38
C ILE A 302 -9.86 -17.27 -12.77
N GLY A 303 -10.99 -17.73 -13.29
CA GLY A 303 -11.06 -18.24 -14.66
C GLY A 303 -10.58 -17.20 -15.66
N LEU A 304 -9.78 -17.63 -16.65
CA LEU A 304 -9.33 -16.74 -17.72
C LEU A 304 -10.53 -16.16 -18.49
N PRO A 305 -10.47 -14.90 -18.95
CA PRO A 305 -11.43 -14.39 -19.93
C PRO A 305 -11.50 -15.35 -21.11
N HIS A 306 -12.70 -15.62 -21.64
CA HIS A 306 -12.91 -16.54 -22.76
C HIS A 306 -11.91 -16.30 -23.89
N ALA A 307 -11.75 -15.04 -24.30
CA ALA A 307 -10.82 -14.64 -25.36
C ALA A 307 -9.38 -15.11 -25.14
N GLY A 308 -8.90 -15.17 -23.90
CA GLY A 308 -7.52 -15.53 -23.56
C GLY A 308 -7.33 -16.97 -23.08
N GLN A 309 -8.36 -17.81 -23.17
CA GLN A 309 -8.20 -19.24 -22.93
C GLN A 309 -7.26 -19.85 -23.99
N PRO A 310 -6.36 -20.78 -23.60
CA PRO A 310 -5.55 -21.51 -24.56
C PRO A 310 -6.43 -22.45 -25.39
N LEU A 311 -6.09 -22.65 -26.66
CA LEU A 311 -6.81 -23.61 -27.49
C LEU A 311 -6.65 -25.03 -26.95
N ASN A 312 -7.71 -25.83 -27.08
CA ASN A 312 -7.62 -27.27 -26.88
C ASN A 312 -6.86 -27.95 -28.03
N ALA A 313 -6.55 -29.23 -27.89
CA ALA A 313 -5.78 -29.99 -28.89
C ALA A 313 -6.41 -29.94 -30.29
N SER A 314 -7.71 -30.18 -30.42
CA SER A 314 -8.41 -30.19 -31.71
C SER A 314 -8.35 -28.83 -32.39
N GLN A 315 -8.69 -27.77 -31.66
CA GLN A 315 -8.67 -26.38 -32.16
C GLN A 315 -7.25 -25.97 -32.56
N TYR A 316 -6.25 -26.30 -31.73
CA TYR A 316 -4.85 -26.04 -32.04
C TYR A 316 -4.41 -26.75 -33.31
N ALA A 317 -4.75 -28.04 -33.48
CA ALA A 317 -4.36 -28.81 -34.65
C ALA A 317 -5.00 -28.29 -35.95
N GLU A 318 -6.28 -27.90 -35.88
CA GLU A 318 -6.97 -27.26 -37.01
C GLU A 318 -6.25 -25.95 -37.39
N LEU A 319 -6.05 -25.06 -36.41
CA LEU A 319 -5.42 -23.77 -36.65
C LEU A 319 -3.95 -23.89 -37.12
N PHE A 320 -3.22 -24.89 -36.61
CA PHE A 320 -1.84 -25.19 -37.02
C PHE A 320 -1.77 -25.62 -38.50
N LYS A 321 -2.64 -26.56 -38.91
CA LYS A 321 -2.71 -27.02 -40.31
C LYS A 321 -3.18 -25.91 -41.24
N GLU A 322 -4.16 -25.13 -40.79
CA GLU A 322 -4.66 -23.97 -41.53
C GLU A 322 -3.55 -22.93 -41.76
N ALA A 323 -2.75 -22.61 -40.73
CA ALA A 323 -1.66 -21.65 -40.85
C ALA A 323 -0.66 -21.99 -41.97
N LEU A 324 -0.30 -23.27 -42.08
CA LEU A 324 0.63 -23.78 -43.08
C LEU A 324 -0.02 -23.83 -44.46
N SER A 325 -1.26 -24.32 -44.55
CA SER A 325 -2.01 -24.39 -45.81
C SER A 325 -2.22 -23.00 -46.41
N ASN A 326 -2.59 -22.03 -45.56
CA ASN A 326 -2.75 -20.63 -45.95
C ASN A 326 -1.45 -19.96 -46.40
N SER A 327 -0.29 -20.51 -46.02
CA SER A 327 1.04 -20.08 -46.45
C SER A 327 1.56 -20.80 -47.70
N GLY A 328 0.75 -21.66 -48.34
CA GLY A 328 1.13 -22.36 -49.56
C GLY A 328 1.90 -23.67 -49.36
N TYR A 329 1.93 -24.22 -48.15
CA TYR A 329 2.52 -25.55 -47.91
C TYR A 329 1.64 -26.63 -48.56
N THR A 330 2.28 -27.64 -49.15
CA THR A 330 1.56 -28.80 -49.72
C THR A 330 0.98 -29.67 -48.61
N GLU A 331 -0.06 -30.46 -48.91
CA GLU A 331 -0.66 -31.38 -47.94
C GLU A 331 0.35 -32.33 -47.30
N ALA A 332 1.34 -32.81 -48.07
CA ALA A 332 2.42 -33.66 -47.58
C ALA A 332 3.31 -32.93 -46.56
N GLN A 333 3.66 -31.66 -46.81
CA GLN A 333 4.45 -30.85 -45.88
C GLN A 333 3.66 -30.52 -44.60
N VAL A 334 2.35 -30.24 -44.72
CA VAL A 334 1.46 -30.01 -43.56
C VAL A 334 1.38 -31.28 -42.70
N LYS A 335 1.25 -32.45 -43.33
CA LYS A 335 1.22 -33.75 -42.63
C LYS A 335 2.54 -34.02 -41.90
N ASP A 336 3.68 -33.85 -42.56
CA ASP A 336 5.00 -34.03 -41.94
C ASP A 336 5.19 -33.09 -40.72
N ALA A 337 4.83 -31.81 -40.86
CA ALA A 337 4.88 -30.86 -39.76
C ALA A 337 3.95 -31.27 -38.61
N ALA A 338 2.74 -31.74 -38.90
CA ALA A 338 1.81 -32.22 -37.88
C ALA A 338 2.39 -33.41 -37.09
N ASP A 339 3.03 -34.37 -37.77
CA ASP A 339 3.68 -35.52 -37.13
C ASP A 339 4.90 -35.10 -36.28
N LYS A 340 5.72 -34.19 -36.82
CA LYS A 340 6.90 -33.63 -36.13
C LYS A 340 6.55 -32.87 -34.85
N TYR A 341 5.39 -32.22 -34.80
CA TYR A 341 4.91 -31.52 -33.60
C TYR A 341 3.90 -32.35 -32.78
N GLY A 342 3.73 -33.64 -33.10
CA GLY A 342 3.00 -34.60 -32.28
C GLY A 342 1.48 -34.43 -32.30
N LEU A 343 0.91 -33.74 -33.30
CA LEU A 343 -0.52 -33.47 -33.40
C LEU A 343 -1.33 -34.77 -33.52
N ASN A 344 -0.74 -35.82 -34.09
CA ASN A 344 -1.36 -37.14 -34.28
C ASN A 344 -0.96 -38.16 -33.17
N SER A 345 -0.37 -37.70 -32.07
CA SER A 345 0.10 -38.57 -30.97
C SER A 345 -1.01 -39.22 -30.14
N GLY A 346 -2.25 -38.70 -30.22
CA GLY A 346 -3.35 -39.11 -29.34
C GLY A 346 -3.21 -38.65 -27.88
N LYS A 347 -2.18 -37.85 -27.55
CA LYS A 347 -1.94 -37.32 -26.21
C LYS A 347 -2.33 -35.83 -26.16
N SER A 348 -2.90 -35.37 -25.04
CA SER A 348 -3.25 -33.96 -24.83
C SER A 348 -3.18 -33.60 -23.35
N ASN A 349 -2.79 -32.37 -23.05
CA ASN A 349 -2.71 -31.78 -21.73
C ASN A 349 -3.41 -30.42 -21.70
N ASN A 350 -4.03 -30.12 -20.56
CA ASN A 350 -4.45 -28.77 -20.22
C ASN A 350 -3.40 -28.15 -19.29
N TRP A 351 -2.48 -27.38 -19.87
CA TRP A 351 -1.41 -26.75 -19.10
C TRP A 351 -1.91 -25.77 -18.04
N TYR A 352 -3.05 -25.12 -18.26
CA TYR A 352 -3.65 -24.22 -17.28
C TYR A 352 -4.05 -24.97 -16.01
N ASP A 353 -4.69 -26.12 -16.15
CA ASP A 353 -5.12 -26.95 -15.01
C ASP A 353 -3.91 -27.56 -14.27
N LEU A 354 -2.81 -27.82 -14.98
CA LEU A 354 -1.60 -28.39 -14.40
C LEU A 354 -0.78 -27.39 -13.59
N VAL A 355 -0.74 -26.11 -13.98
CA VAL A 355 0.01 -25.07 -13.26
C VAL A 355 -0.82 -24.34 -12.20
N THR A 356 -2.12 -24.62 -12.14
CA THR A 356 -3.02 -24.04 -11.16
C THR A 356 -3.53 -25.07 -10.15
N ARG A 357 -3.87 -24.61 -8.95
CA ARG A 357 -4.41 -25.41 -7.85
C ARG A 357 -5.36 -24.58 -7.00
N ASN A 358 -6.17 -25.24 -6.20
CA ASN A 358 -6.82 -24.60 -5.06
C ASN A 358 -5.80 -24.43 -3.93
N GLY A 359 -5.61 -23.18 -3.49
CA GLY A 359 -4.82 -22.84 -2.33
C GLY A 359 -5.65 -22.78 -1.05
N ARG A 360 -4.97 -22.59 0.08
CA ARG A 360 -5.57 -22.34 1.39
C ARG A 360 -5.10 -20.98 1.91
N GLN A 361 -5.94 -20.35 2.73
CA GLN A 361 -5.59 -19.15 3.45
C GLN A 361 -6.02 -19.26 4.90
N GLN A 362 -5.14 -18.84 5.81
CA GLN A 362 -5.37 -18.85 7.24
C GLN A 362 -4.83 -17.58 7.88
N GLN A 363 -5.54 -17.08 8.88
CA GLN A 363 -5.11 -15.93 9.66
C GLN A 363 -5.52 -16.08 11.12
N TYR A 364 -4.58 -15.80 12.03
CA TYR A 364 -4.82 -15.76 13.47
C TYR A 364 -4.26 -14.47 14.04
N ASN A 365 -5.02 -13.79 14.89
CA ASN A 365 -4.56 -12.61 15.61
C ASN A 365 -5.01 -12.67 17.06
N VAL A 366 -4.13 -12.24 17.95
CA VAL A 366 -4.45 -12.01 19.36
C VAL A 366 -4.01 -10.60 19.69
N SER A 367 -4.89 -9.83 20.32
CA SER A 367 -4.57 -8.49 20.79
C SER A 367 -5.07 -8.27 22.22
N ILE A 368 -4.32 -7.48 22.96
CA ILE A 368 -4.60 -7.07 24.32
C ILE A 368 -4.60 -5.54 24.33
N ASN A 369 -5.69 -4.97 24.84
CA ASN A 369 -5.84 -3.53 24.95
C ASN A 369 -6.33 -3.16 26.35
N GLY A 370 -5.69 -2.21 27.01
CA GLY A 370 -6.15 -1.73 28.31
C GLY A 370 -5.22 -0.69 28.90
N GLY A 371 -5.65 -0.10 30.01
CA GLY A 371 -4.84 0.91 30.67
C GLY A 371 -5.57 1.70 31.75
N THR A 372 -4.78 2.34 32.58
CA THR A 372 -5.21 3.36 33.53
C THR A 372 -5.07 4.75 32.93
N GLU A 373 -5.41 5.80 33.68
CA GLU A 373 -5.19 7.19 33.25
C GLU A 373 -3.70 7.51 33.02
N LYS A 374 -2.80 6.87 33.79
CA LYS A 374 -1.36 7.12 33.70
C LYS A 374 -0.64 6.23 32.69
N THR A 375 -1.11 5.00 32.48
CA THR A 375 -0.42 4.03 31.60
C THR A 375 -1.42 3.32 30.71
N LYS A 376 -1.22 3.36 29.41
CA LYS A 376 -2.04 2.67 28.41
C LYS A 376 -1.16 1.75 27.57
N LEU A 377 -1.65 0.54 27.34
CA LEU A 377 -0.94 -0.54 26.68
C LEU A 377 -1.79 -1.13 25.56
N PHE A 378 -1.15 -1.37 24.41
CA PHE A 378 -1.68 -2.21 23.35
C PHE A 378 -0.59 -3.19 22.94
N ALA A 379 -0.93 -4.47 22.84
CA ALA A 379 -0.04 -5.50 22.34
C ALA A 379 -0.80 -6.44 21.41
N SER A 380 -0.18 -6.90 20.34
CA SER A 380 -0.76 -7.89 19.45
C SER A 380 0.29 -8.81 18.84
N ALA A 381 -0.17 -9.99 18.45
CA ALA A 381 0.57 -10.97 17.67
C ALA A 381 -0.35 -11.51 16.57
N GLY A 382 0.21 -11.72 15.38
CA GLY A 382 -0.51 -12.19 14.20
C GLY A 382 0.29 -13.21 13.41
N TYR A 383 -0.43 -14.18 12.84
CA TYR A 383 0.06 -15.15 11.87
C TYR A 383 -0.84 -15.12 10.64
N PHE A 384 -0.26 -15.10 9.45
CA PHE A 384 -0.96 -15.18 8.18
C PHE A 384 -0.21 -16.14 7.25
N ASP A 385 -0.94 -17.06 6.64
CA ASP A 385 -0.44 -18.01 5.65
C ASP A 385 -1.39 -18.03 4.45
N GLN A 386 -0.83 -17.86 3.26
CA GLN A 386 -1.58 -17.87 2.02
C GLN A 386 -0.81 -18.66 0.95
N GLN A 387 -1.42 -19.76 0.54
CA GLN A 387 -0.99 -20.53 -0.61
C GLN A 387 -1.65 -19.94 -1.88
N ALA A 388 -0.84 -19.60 -2.87
CA ALA A 388 -1.35 -19.12 -4.14
C ALA A 388 -2.01 -20.23 -4.96
N THR A 389 -2.80 -19.81 -5.94
CA THR A 389 -3.40 -20.71 -6.92
C THR A 389 -2.42 -21.15 -8.00
N THR A 390 -1.39 -20.35 -8.29
CA THR A 390 -0.29 -20.77 -9.16
C THR A 390 0.72 -21.59 -8.35
N ILE A 391 1.20 -22.70 -8.91
CA ILE A 391 2.20 -23.56 -8.25
C ILE A 391 3.53 -22.80 -8.02
N GLY A 392 4.28 -23.21 -6.99
CA GLY A 392 5.56 -22.58 -6.62
C GLY A 392 5.45 -21.23 -5.89
N ALA A 393 4.24 -20.70 -5.67
CA ALA A 393 4.00 -19.42 -4.97
C ALA A 393 3.27 -19.61 -3.63
N ASP A 394 3.80 -18.96 -2.59
CA ASP A 394 3.20 -18.86 -1.26
C ASP A 394 3.67 -17.59 -0.52
N PHE A 395 3.04 -17.31 0.61
CA PHE A 395 3.39 -16.21 1.48
C PHE A 395 2.99 -16.50 2.92
N LYS A 396 3.93 -16.28 3.84
CA LYS A 396 3.73 -16.38 5.28
C LYS A 396 4.20 -15.10 5.96
N ARG A 397 3.48 -14.70 6.99
CA ARG A 397 3.83 -13.54 7.82
C ARG A 397 3.59 -13.84 9.28
N ILE A 398 4.61 -13.57 10.09
CA ILE A 398 4.50 -13.42 11.54
C ILE A 398 4.66 -11.94 11.84
N SER A 399 3.78 -11.38 12.66
CA SER A 399 3.80 -9.96 13.02
C SER A 399 3.50 -9.75 14.49
N GLY A 400 4.05 -8.70 15.09
CA GLY A 400 3.69 -8.25 16.42
C GLY A 400 3.77 -6.73 16.54
N LEU A 401 2.89 -6.17 17.37
CA LEU A 401 2.89 -4.75 17.71
C LEU A 401 2.86 -4.60 19.23
N PHE A 402 3.66 -3.68 19.75
CA PHE A 402 3.61 -3.24 21.13
C PHE A 402 3.62 -1.73 21.18
N ASN A 403 2.58 -1.13 21.76
CA ASN A 403 2.44 0.30 21.95
C ASN A 403 2.25 0.62 23.43
N PHE A 404 3.02 1.60 23.89
CA PHE A 404 3.10 2.04 25.27
C PHE A 404 2.89 3.56 25.33
N ASP A 405 2.00 4.01 26.23
CA ASP A 405 1.82 5.40 26.60
C ASP A 405 1.89 5.54 28.11
N HIS A 406 2.75 6.43 28.60
CA HIS A 406 2.90 6.69 30.02
C HIS A 406 3.01 8.17 30.35
N GLN A 407 2.14 8.62 31.24
CA GLN A 407 2.16 9.95 31.82
C GLN A 407 3.07 9.94 33.06
N ILE A 408 4.34 10.31 32.88
CA ILE A 408 5.34 10.36 33.96
C ILE A 408 4.89 11.33 35.06
N ASN A 409 4.40 12.50 34.66
CA ASN A 409 3.77 13.48 35.54
C ASN A 409 2.82 14.38 34.72
N LYS A 410 2.18 15.40 35.32
CA LYS A 410 1.23 16.28 34.60
C LYS A 410 1.80 17.01 33.36
N ARG A 411 3.12 17.13 33.24
CA ARG A 411 3.82 17.86 32.17
C ARG A 411 4.57 16.97 31.19
N ILE A 412 4.96 15.76 31.59
CA ILE A 412 5.80 14.86 30.78
C ILE A 412 5.04 13.59 30.44
N GLN A 413 4.99 13.28 29.15
CA GLN A 413 4.42 12.07 28.58
C GLN A 413 5.47 11.36 27.72
N LEU A 414 5.61 10.05 27.92
CA LEU A 414 6.43 9.16 27.10
C LEU A 414 5.51 8.22 26.32
N SER A 415 5.72 8.14 25.01
CA SER A 415 5.08 7.16 24.13
C SER A 415 6.15 6.34 23.43
N ALA A 416 5.99 5.02 23.39
CA ALA A 416 6.86 4.13 22.62
C ALA A 416 6.03 3.16 21.78
N GLY A 417 6.60 2.67 20.69
CA GLY A 417 6.00 1.72 19.78
C GLY A 417 7.05 0.82 19.14
N ILE A 418 6.79 -0.48 19.09
CA ILE A 418 7.63 -1.47 18.42
C ILE A 418 6.73 -2.34 17.55
N ASN A 419 7.00 -2.36 16.25
CA ASN A 419 6.41 -3.32 15.32
C ASN A 419 7.51 -4.26 14.82
N PHE A 420 7.24 -5.56 14.88
CA PHE A 420 8.11 -6.62 14.39
C PHE A 420 7.36 -7.42 13.33
N SER A 421 8.05 -7.80 12.27
CA SER A 421 7.52 -8.79 11.34
C SER A 421 8.63 -9.63 10.71
N ASN A 422 8.27 -10.86 10.35
CA ASN A 422 9.02 -11.69 9.43
C ASN A 422 8.07 -12.16 8.32
N VAL A 423 8.47 -11.93 7.09
CA VAL A 423 7.77 -12.34 5.87
C VAL A 423 8.62 -13.39 5.18
N ASP A 424 7.99 -14.50 4.82
CA ASP A 424 8.59 -15.62 4.11
C ASP A 424 7.77 -15.84 2.84
N GLN A 425 8.42 -15.87 1.68
CA GLN A 425 7.71 -15.82 0.40
C GLN A 425 8.50 -16.55 -0.70
N ASN A 426 7.81 -17.44 -1.42
CA ASN A 426 8.31 -18.00 -2.68
C ASN A 426 7.67 -17.27 -3.87
N THR A 427 8.50 -16.82 -4.82
CA THR A 427 8.06 -16.05 -5.99
C THR A 427 8.57 -16.68 -7.30
N PRO A 428 7.73 -17.49 -7.98
CA PRO A 428 8.05 -18.00 -9.31
C PRO A 428 8.39 -16.88 -10.29
N TYR A 429 8.93 -17.25 -11.45
CA TYR A 429 9.14 -16.28 -12.53
C TYR A 429 7.82 -15.61 -12.96
N SER A 430 7.92 -14.34 -13.35
CA SER A 430 6.89 -13.60 -14.09
C SER A 430 7.38 -13.33 -15.52
N SER A 431 6.64 -12.61 -16.36
CA SER A 431 7.09 -12.27 -17.73
C SER A 431 7.29 -13.49 -18.64
N ASN A 432 8.00 -13.32 -19.75
CA ASN A 432 8.16 -14.33 -20.81
C ASN A 432 9.25 -15.37 -20.52
N TYR A 433 9.55 -15.63 -19.25
CA TYR A 433 10.47 -16.69 -18.85
C TYR A 433 9.76 -18.03 -18.93
N SER A 434 10.45 -19.05 -19.44
CA SER A 434 9.90 -20.41 -19.52
C SER A 434 9.55 -20.99 -18.15
N GLY A 435 10.21 -20.53 -17.08
CA GLY A 435 9.87 -20.86 -15.70
C GLY A 435 8.67 -20.12 -15.11
N ASN A 436 8.03 -19.19 -15.84
CA ASN A 436 6.79 -18.55 -15.40
C ASN A 436 5.62 -19.51 -15.67
N PRO A 437 4.95 -20.04 -14.63
CA PRO A 437 3.87 -20.99 -14.85
C PRO A 437 2.68 -20.39 -15.61
N THR A 438 2.41 -19.08 -15.44
CA THR A 438 1.31 -18.39 -16.13
C THR A 438 1.57 -18.24 -17.63
N TYR A 439 2.81 -17.93 -18.01
CA TYR A 439 3.23 -17.87 -19.40
C TYR A 439 3.28 -19.28 -20.02
N ALA A 440 3.87 -20.24 -19.31
CA ALA A 440 3.95 -21.64 -19.72
C ALA A 440 2.55 -22.22 -20.00
N ALA A 441 1.57 -21.95 -19.14
CA ALA A 441 0.18 -22.39 -19.32
C ALA A 441 -0.45 -21.98 -20.65
N ARG A 442 -0.02 -20.85 -21.22
CA ARG A 442 -0.59 -20.26 -22.43
C ARG A 442 0.22 -20.56 -23.68
N ILE A 443 1.53 -20.74 -23.55
CA ILE A 443 2.43 -20.93 -24.71
C ILE A 443 2.59 -22.39 -25.09
N LEU A 444 2.56 -23.30 -24.10
CA LEU A 444 2.79 -24.72 -24.32
C LEU A 444 1.68 -25.34 -25.15
N ARG A 445 2.08 -26.20 -26.08
CA ARG A 445 1.15 -26.92 -26.97
C ARG A 445 0.37 -27.94 -26.16
N PRO A 446 -0.91 -28.19 -26.48
CA PRO A 446 -1.70 -29.22 -25.82
C PRO A 446 -1.05 -30.61 -25.93
N TYR A 447 -0.32 -30.89 -27.01
CA TYR A 447 0.29 -32.21 -27.29
C TYR A 447 1.57 -32.52 -26.51
N GLN A 448 2.13 -31.56 -25.77
CA GLN A 448 3.35 -31.79 -24.98
C GLN A 448 3.02 -32.59 -23.72
N LEU A 449 3.77 -33.64 -23.43
CA LEU A 449 3.59 -34.50 -22.28
C LEU A 449 4.09 -33.85 -20.99
N ALA A 450 3.20 -33.61 -20.03
CA ALA A 450 3.57 -33.16 -18.69
C ALA A 450 4.25 -34.26 -17.86
N TYR A 451 3.84 -35.51 -18.05
CA TYR A 451 4.36 -36.69 -17.37
C TYR A 451 4.74 -37.77 -18.38
N ASN A 452 5.74 -38.57 -18.02
CA ASN A 452 6.08 -39.81 -18.72
C ASN A 452 5.04 -40.90 -18.43
N ASP A 453 5.05 -42.01 -19.16
CA ASP A 453 4.08 -43.10 -18.97
C ASP A 453 4.20 -43.80 -17.60
N ASP A 454 5.34 -43.64 -16.91
CA ASP A 454 5.57 -44.13 -15.53
C ASP A 454 5.07 -43.16 -14.43
N GLY A 455 4.53 -41.99 -14.83
CA GLY A 455 4.02 -40.95 -13.93
C GLY A 455 5.08 -39.94 -13.45
N SER A 456 6.35 -40.11 -13.79
CA SER A 456 7.39 -39.11 -13.51
C SER A 456 7.19 -37.84 -14.35
N ILE A 457 7.64 -36.68 -13.85
CA ILE A 457 7.55 -35.41 -14.61
C ILE A 457 8.47 -35.51 -15.83
N ASN A 458 7.95 -35.17 -17.01
CA ASN A 458 8.72 -35.24 -18.25
C ASN A 458 9.77 -34.13 -18.31
N THR A 459 11.04 -34.51 -18.36
CA THR A 459 12.20 -33.62 -18.50
C THR A 459 12.90 -33.74 -19.87
N SER A 460 12.32 -34.50 -20.80
CA SER A 460 12.93 -34.68 -22.12
C SER A 460 12.89 -33.40 -22.95
N THR A 461 14.05 -32.99 -23.45
CA THR A 461 14.21 -31.82 -24.32
C THR A 461 14.20 -32.19 -25.81
N ALA A 462 14.01 -33.46 -26.15
CA ALA A 462 14.01 -33.97 -27.52
C ALA A 462 12.74 -34.80 -27.81
N GLY A 463 12.22 -34.71 -29.04
CA GLY A 463 11.02 -35.45 -29.48
C GLY A 463 9.81 -34.56 -29.75
N ASN A 464 8.84 -35.10 -30.50
CA ASN A 464 7.70 -34.35 -31.03
C ASN A 464 6.70 -33.89 -29.96
N ILE A 465 6.47 -34.71 -28.94
CA ILE A 465 5.58 -34.47 -27.79
C ILE A 465 6.31 -34.03 -26.51
N ASN A 466 7.61 -33.71 -26.61
CA ASN A 466 8.44 -33.30 -25.49
C ASN A 466 8.71 -31.78 -25.52
N PHE A 467 9.82 -31.31 -24.96
CA PHE A 467 10.11 -29.87 -24.81
C PHE A 467 11.34 -29.40 -25.64
N PRO A 468 11.31 -29.48 -26.98
CA PRO A 468 12.37 -28.91 -27.81
C PRO A 468 12.24 -27.38 -27.87
N GLY A 469 12.96 -26.68 -26.98
CA GLY A 469 13.07 -25.22 -26.96
C GLY A 469 12.14 -24.47 -25.98
N VAL A 470 11.36 -25.20 -25.18
CA VAL A 470 10.61 -24.71 -24.00
C VAL A 470 10.88 -25.65 -22.83
N TYR A 471 10.28 -25.45 -21.67
CA TYR A 471 10.49 -26.32 -20.50
C TYR A 471 9.18 -26.72 -19.83
N ASN A 472 9.21 -27.82 -19.09
CA ASN A 472 8.09 -28.29 -18.30
C ASN A 472 7.98 -27.44 -17.01
N PRO A 473 6.90 -26.64 -16.84
CA PRO A 473 6.75 -25.75 -15.69
C PRO A 473 6.57 -26.52 -14.37
N LEU A 474 6.14 -27.79 -14.43
CA LEU A 474 5.97 -28.62 -13.24
C LEU A 474 7.32 -28.96 -12.61
N TRP A 475 8.31 -29.26 -13.44
CA TRP A 475 9.68 -29.51 -12.98
C TRP A 475 10.28 -28.25 -12.37
N ILE A 476 10.18 -27.14 -13.10
CA ILE A 476 10.72 -25.85 -12.65
C ILE A 476 10.08 -25.43 -11.33
N ALA A 477 8.76 -25.50 -11.20
CA ALA A 477 8.09 -25.12 -9.96
C ALA A 477 8.41 -26.03 -8.75
N GLN A 478 8.90 -27.24 -8.99
CA GLN A 478 9.29 -28.19 -7.95
C GLN A 478 10.75 -28.03 -7.52
N TYR A 479 11.66 -27.78 -8.46
CA TYR A 479 13.11 -27.85 -8.22
C TYR A 479 13.85 -26.50 -8.33
N ASP A 480 13.26 -25.48 -8.97
CA ASP A 480 13.79 -24.12 -8.84
C ASP A 480 13.28 -23.49 -7.54
N ASN A 481 14.15 -22.72 -6.90
CA ASN A 481 13.83 -22.02 -5.66
C ASN A 481 14.01 -20.51 -5.85
N LYS A 482 13.00 -19.72 -5.51
CA LYS A 482 13.06 -18.25 -5.52
C LYS A 482 12.44 -17.72 -4.24
N HIS A 483 13.26 -17.76 -3.21
CA HIS A 483 12.83 -17.56 -1.84
C HIS A 483 13.33 -16.24 -1.28
N LEU A 484 12.45 -15.56 -0.54
CA LEU A 484 12.75 -14.37 0.22
C LEU A 484 12.32 -14.57 1.68
N SER A 485 13.22 -14.28 2.61
CA SER A 485 12.88 -14.00 4.01
C SER A 485 13.21 -12.55 4.34
N GLU A 486 12.20 -11.75 4.70
CA GLU A 486 12.36 -10.37 5.14
C GLU A 486 12.00 -10.23 6.63
N THR A 487 12.97 -9.86 7.46
CA THR A 487 12.76 -9.45 8.84
C THR A 487 12.75 -7.94 8.96
N ARG A 488 11.71 -7.38 9.59
CA ARG A 488 11.57 -5.95 9.82
C ARG A 488 11.33 -5.61 11.28
N VAL A 489 12.03 -4.59 11.77
CA VAL A 489 11.79 -3.96 13.07
C VAL A 489 11.59 -2.46 12.86
N LEU A 490 10.42 -1.98 13.27
CA LEU A 490 10.10 -0.56 13.35
C LEU A 490 9.99 -0.16 14.82
N GLY A 491 10.86 0.73 15.27
CA GLY A 491 10.84 1.26 16.63
C GLY A 491 10.61 2.76 16.62
N ASN A 492 9.75 3.28 17.47
CA ASN A 492 9.58 4.72 17.68
C ASN A 492 9.40 5.08 19.16
N THR A 493 9.94 6.23 19.53
CA THR A 493 9.81 6.81 20.87
C THR A 493 9.52 8.30 20.73
N ARG A 494 8.55 8.79 21.51
CA ARG A 494 8.15 10.18 21.58
C ARG A 494 8.14 10.65 23.03
N LEU A 495 8.86 11.72 23.32
CA LEU A 495 8.82 12.42 24.59
C LEU A 495 8.12 13.77 24.37
N LYS A 496 6.98 13.97 25.03
CA LYS A 496 6.27 15.24 25.06
C LYS A 496 6.46 15.88 26.43
N TRP A 497 6.98 17.10 26.45
CA TRP A 497 7.19 17.89 27.64
C TRP A 497 6.50 19.24 27.50
N ASN A 498 5.40 19.43 28.23
CA ASN A 498 4.78 20.74 28.41
C ASN A 498 5.68 21.53 29.36
N ILE A 499 6.59 22.32 28.81
CA ILE A 499 7.50 23.13 29.60
C ILE A 499 6.63 24.06 30.46
N TRP A 500 5.76 24.83 29.80
CA TRP A 500 4.76 25.73 30.38
C TRP A 500 3.39 25.39 29.76
N ASP A 501 2.28 25.90 30.29
CA ASP A 501 0.92 25.50 29.86
C ASP A 501 0.65 25.74 28.36
N LYS A 502 1.34 26.71 27.76
CA LYS A 502 1.21 27.11 26.35
C LYS A 502 2.37 26.67 25.46
N LEU A 503 3.44 26.12 26.04
CA LEU A 503 4.68 25.76 25.32
C LEU A 503 5.02 24.29 25.53
N THR A 504 4.94 23.52 24.45
CA THR A 504 5.24 22.09 24.43
C THR A 504 6.50 21.84 23.62
N TYR A 505 7.42 21.05 24.17
CA TYR A 505 8.52 20.45 23.45
C TYR A 505 8.20 18.99 23.14
N THR A 506 8.42 18.58 21.90
CA THR A 506 8.26 17.19 21.46
C THR A 506 9.57 16.70 20.85
N SER A 507 10.16 15.66 21.43
CA SER A 507 11.28 14.91 20.86
C SER A 507 10.78 13.57 20.34
N TYR A 508 11.16 13.21 19.12
CA TYR A 508 10.80 11.96 18.45
C TYR A 508 12.05 11.31 17.90
N TYR A 509 12.18 10.01 18.10
CA TYR A 509 13.24 9.19 17.56
C TYR A 509 12.66 7.88 17.02
N SER A 510 13.13 7.44 15.87
CA SER A 510 12.62 6.25 15.19
C SER A 510 13.68 5.52 14.39
N ILE A 511 13.50 4.21 14.23
CA ILE A 511 14.39 3.28 13.53
C ILE A 511 13.57 2.35 12.61
N ASP A 512 14.03 2.19 11.37
CA ASP A 512 13.67 1.15 10.40
C ASP A 512 14.85 0.21 10.25
N TYR A 513 14.64 -1.06 10.52
CA TYR A 513 15.61 -2.09 10.23
C TYR A 513 14.93 -3.14 9.34
N ASN A 514 15.34 -3.22 8.07
CA ASN A 514 14.96 -4.31 7.17
C ASN A 514 16.18 -5.19 6.92
N LEU A 515 16.01 -6.50 7.09
CA LEU A 515 16.97 -7.51 6.69
C LEU A 515 16.29 -8.47 5.71
N LEU A 516 16.84 -8.57 4.51
CA LEU A 516 16.37 -9.45 3.45
C LEU A 516 17.44 -10.51 3.18
N GLU A 517 17.03 -11.76 3.21
CA GLU A 517 17.79 -12.92 2.80
C GLU A 517 17.08 -13.53 1.60
N GLU A 518 17.74 -13.51 0.44
CA GLU A 518 17.17 -14.00 -0.82
C GLU A 518 18.01 -15.14 -1.36
N THR A 519 17.35 -16.20 -1.81
CA THR A 519 17.96 -17.35 -2.48
C THR A 519 17.25 -17.56 -3.81
N MET A 520 18.01 -17.50 -4.90
CA MET A 520 17.56 -17.93 -6.21
C MET A 520 18.39 -19.12 -6.66
N PHE A 521 17.77 -20.29 -6.75
CA PHE A 521 18.35 -21.50 -7.30
C PHE A 521 17.61 -21.90 -8.58
N LEU A 522 18.38 -22.19 -9.63
CA LEU A 522 17.92 -22.72 -10.90
C LEU A 522 18.58 -24.07 -11.10
N ASN A 523 17.80 -25.13 -11.30
CA ASN A 523 18.29 -26.49 -11.39
C ASN A 523 19.07 -26.76 -12.70
N ALA A 524 19.86 -27.83 -12.71
CA ALA A 524 20.73 -28.20 -13.83
C ALA A 524 20.02 -29.03 -14.93
N THR A 525 18.84 -29.57 -14.64
CA THR A 525 18.17 -30.58 -15.49
C THR A 525 17.20 -29.96 -16.49
N MET A 526 16.36 -29.02 -16.06
CA MET A 526 15.38 -28.36 -16.93
C MET A 526 15.07 -26.94 -16.45
N GLY A 527 15.05 -25.97 -17.37
CA GLY A 527 14.83 -24.56 -17.05
C GLY A 527 16.02 -23.67 -17.42
N ASP A 528 16.02 -22.46 -16.87
CA ASP A 528 17.00 -21.43 -17.22
C ASP A 528 18.42 -21.72 -16.66
N GLY A 529 18.54 -22.65 -15.70
CA GLY A 529 19.81 -23.07 -15.11
C GLY A 529 20.63 -24.09 -15.92
N VAL A 530 20.02 -24.75 -16.92
CA VAL A 530 20.62 -25.89 -17.65
C VAL A 530 21.95 -25.53 -18.31
N SER A 531 22.01 -24.38 -18.99
CA SER A 531 23.20 -23.93 -19.73
C SER A 531 24.43 -23.72 -18.84
N SER A 532 24.22 -23.51 -17.53
CA SER A 532 25.29 -23.30 -16.54
C SER A 532 25.51 -24.54 -15.65
N GLY A 533 24.83 -25.66 -15.95
CA GLY A 533 24.82 -26.83 -15.08
C GLY A 533 24.19 -26.55 -13.71
N GLY A 534 23.17 -25.69 -13.65
CA GLY A 534 22.56 -25.20 -12.42
C GLY A 534 23.22 -23.93 -11.88
N THR A 535 22.48 -23.10 -11.17
CA THR A 535 22.94 -21.79 -10.67
C THR A 535 22.28 -21.44 -9.35
N SER A 536 23.07 -20.97 -8.37
CA SER A 536 22.57 -20.40 -7.12
C SER A 536 23.04 -18.97 -6.96
N LYS A 537 22.15 -18.06 -6.58
CA LYS A 537 22.43 -16.66 -6.24
C LYS A 537 21.85 -16.35 -4.87
N ASN A 538 22.69 -15.98 -3.92
CA ASN A 538 22.26 -15.61 -2.57
C ASN A 538 22.55 -14.12 -2.33
N TYR A 539 21.54 -13.39 -1.85
CA TYR A 539 21.65 -11.98 -1.50
C TYR A 539 21.34 -11.79 -0.02
N TYR A 540 22.17 -10.98 0.63
CA TYR A 540 21.98 -10.49 1.98
C TYR A 540 21.92 -8.96 1.92
N THR A 541 20.72 -8.40 2.11
CA THR A 541 20.50 -6.96 2.04
C THR A 541 20.00 -6.43 3.38
N ARG A 542 20.68 -5.43 3.92
CA ARG A 542 20.27 -4.71 5.12
C ARG A 542 20.01 -3.24 4.81
N TYR A 543 18.82 -2.76 5.14
CA TYR A 543 18.50 -1.34 5.20
C TYR A 543 18.40 -0.91 6.66
N PHE A 544 19.13 0.13 7.03
CA PHE A 544 19.03 0.77 8.34
C PHE A 544 18.74 2.25 8.16
N ASN A 545 17.57 2.68 8.59
CA ASN A 545 17.11 4.06 8.51
C ASN A 545 16.77 4.55 9.92
N TRP A 546 17.24 5.74 10.28
CA TRP A 546 16.82 6.40 11.51
C TRP A 546 16.36 7.81 11.21
N LEU A 547 15.40 8.29 12.00
CA LEU A 547 14.88 9.64 11.93
C LEU A 547 14.70 10.19 13.34
N THR A 548 15.16 11.43 13.55
CA THR A 548 14.88 12.20 14.75
C THR A 548 14.22 13.52 14.38
N ARG A 549 13.28 13.95 15.22
CA ARG A 549 12.59 15.22 15.08
C ARG A 549 12.44 15.86 16.45
N ASN A 550 12.79 17.14 16.56
CA ASN A 550 12.59 17.93 17.76
C ASN A 550 11.79 19.18 17.39
N GLN A 551 10.71 19.43 18.12
CA GLN A 551 9.73 20.46 17.80
C GLN A 551 9.33 21.23 19.06
N LEU A 552 9.14 22.53 18.92
CA LEU A 552 8.51 23.39 19.92
C LEU A 552 7.19 23.88 19.36
N ASP A 553 6.13 23.73 20.13
CA ASP A 553 4.77 24.13 19.83
C ASP A 553 4.30 25.18 20.84
N TYR A 554 3.78 26.30 20.35
CA TYR A 554 3.19 27.35 21.16
C TYR A 554 1.74 27.59 20.74
N ARG A 555 0.83 27.64 21.72
CA ARG A 555 -0.58 28.01 21.51
C ARG A 555 -0.94 29.20 22.38
N TYR A 556 -1.48 30.23 21.75
CA TYR A 556 -1.96 31.42 22.43
C TYR A 556 -3.45 31.62 22.15
N ASP A 557 -4.29 31.31 23.13
CA ASP A 557 -5.71 31.66 23.13
C ASP A 557 -5.88 33.15 23.45
N ILE A 558 -6.61 33.86 22.59
CA ILE A 558 -6.82 35.31 22.66
C ILE A 558 -7.91 35.61 23.69
N PRO A 559 -7.62 36.38 24.75
CA PRO A 559 -8.59 36.70 25.78
C PRO A 559 -9.82 37.44 25.24
N GLY A 560 -10.99 37.15 25.79
CA GLY A 560 -12.24 37.84 25.45
C GLY A 560 -12.98 37.28 24.22
N TYR A 561 -12.42 36.27 23.54
CA TYR A 561 -13.07 35.61 22.40
C TYR A 561 -13.00 34.09 22.53
N ASP A 562 -14.16 33.43 22.49
CA ASP A 562 -14.22 31.98 22.51
C ASP A 562 -13.64 31.38 21.22
N ASN A 563 -12.81 30.35 21.36
CA ASN A 563 -12.15 29.65 20.24
C ASN A 563 -11.36 30.56 19.29
N PHE A 564 -10.86 31.71 19.76
CA PHE A 564 -9.88 32.50 19.02
C PHE A 564 -8.47 32.19 19.51
N TYR A 565 -7.64 31.57 18.67
CA TYR A 565 -6.28 31.24 19.05
C TYR A 565 -5.30 31.31 17.87
N VAL A 566 -4.04 31.52 18.21
CA VAL A 566 -2.90 31.42 17.30
C VAL A 566 -2.02 30.27 17.74
N THR A 567 -1.56 29.47 16.79
CA THR A 567 -0.55 28.43 17.00
C THR A 567 0.71 28.77 16.21
N ALA A 568 1.85 28.45 16.78
CA ALA A 568 3.14 28.52 16.12
C ALA A 568 3.96 27.29 16.50
N ALA A 569 4.65 26.70 15.54
CA ALA A 569 5.56 25.60 15.79
C ALA A 569 6.84 25.78 14.98
N VAL A 570 7.97 25.38 15.56
CA VAL A 570 9.26 25.31 14.87
C VAL A 570 9.90 23.97 15.19
N GLY A 571 10.61 23.40 14.22
CA GLY A 571 11.27 22.13 14.44
C GLY A 571 12.41 21.83 13.49
N TYR A 572 13.23 20.89 13.93
CA TYR A 572 14.36 20.34 13.20
C TYR A 572 14.17 18.84 13.03
N GLU A 573 14.51 18.33 11.85
CA GLU A 573 14.44 16.91 11.53
C GLU A 573 15.72 16.46 10.83
N ALA A 574 16.22 15.29 11.22
CA ALA A 574 17.35 14.64 10.56
C ALA A 574 17.04 13.17 10.30
N GLN A 575 17.43 12.70 9.12
CA GLN A 575 17.27 11.31 8.70
C GLN A 575 18.56 10.82 8.04
N LYS A 576 18.91 9.55 8.26
CA LYS A 576 19.93 8.86 7.48
C LYS A 576 19.50 7.43 7.20
N SER A 577 19.64 7.01 5.95
CA SER A 577 19.40 5.63 5.52
C SER A 577 20.67 5.04 4.91
N LYS A 578 20.96 3.79 5.25
CA LYS A 578 22.11 3.00 4.80
C LYS A 578 21.66 1.65 4.29
N LYS A 579 21.95 1.37 3.01
CA LYS A 579 21.89 0.05 2.39
C LYS A 579 23.25 -0.62 2.47
N TYR A 580 23.27 -1.88 2.91
CA TYR A 580 24.39 -2.80 2.77
C TYR A 580 23.88 -4.03 2.01
N LEU A 581 24.51 -4.38 0.89
CA LEU A 581 24.19 -5.56 0.10
C LEU A 581 25.46 -6.38 -0.07
N LEU A 582 25.35 -7.67 0.20
CA LEU A 582 26.33 -8.70 -0.16
C LEU A 582 25.61 -9.74 -1.01
N ALA A 583 26.19 -10.12 -2.15
CA ALA A 583 25.67 -11.20 -2.98
C ALA A 583 26.79 -12.14 -3.40
N ALA A 584 26.44 -13.41 -3.59
CA ALA A 584 27.35 -14.44 -4.09
C ALA A 584 26.63 -15.32 -5.12
N VAL A 585 27.38 -15.75 -6.14
CA VAL A 585 26.88 -16.56 -7.25
C VAL A 585 27.80 -17.75 -7.48
N GLY A 586 27.21 -18.92 -7.70
CA GLY A 586 27.90 -20.14 -8.09
C GLY A 586 27.11 -20.92 -9.14
N THR A 587 27.83 -21.71 -9.94
CA THR A 587 27.28 -22.57 -11.00
C THR A 587 27.87 -23.97 -10.95
N GLY A 588 27.32 -24.91 -11.73
CA GLY A 588 27.79 -26.29 -11.80
C GLY A 588 27.36 -27.11 -10.58
N PHE A 589 26.06 -27.23 -10.38
CA PHE A 589 25.44 -28.05 -9.35
C PHE A 589 25.20 -29.48 -9.85
N PRO A 590 25.25 -30.50 -8.97
CA PRO A 590 24.97 -31.88 -9.37
C PRO A 590 23.52 -32.06 -9.85
N SER A 591 23.32 -32.48 -11.10
CA SER A 591 21.98 -32.78 -11.65
C SER A 591 21.32 -34.00 -11.01
N SER A 592 22.08 -34.88 -10.34
CA SER A 592 21.54 -36.03 -9.61
C SER A 592 20.94 -35.68 -8.25
N HIS A 593 21.16 -34.44 -7.76
CA HIS A 593 20.75 -34.00 -6.42
C HIS A 593 20.25 -32.56 -6.44
N GLU A 594 19.07 -32.35 -7.01
CA GLU A 594 18.51 -31.01 -7.29
C GLU A 594 18.14 -30.20 -6.06
N ASP A 595 17.95 -30.85 -4.91
CA ASP A 595 17.67 -30.17 -3.63
C ASP A 595 18.93 -29.51 -3.02
N LEU A 596 20.12 -29.76 -3.57
CA LEU A 596 21.40 -29.24 -3.05
C LEU A 596 21.67 -27.80 -3.47
N THR A 597 20.82 -26.87 -3.03
CA THR A 597 20.82 -25.46 -3.47
C THR A 597 21.90 -24.56 -2.84
N ALA A 598 22.60 -25.05 -1.80
CA ALA A 598 23.59 -24.27 -1.06
C ALA A 598 24.81 -23.92 -1.94
N LEU A 599 25.29 -22.68 -1.87
CA LEU A 599 26.42 -22.20 -2.67
C LEU A 599 27.70 -23.02 -2.52
N SER A 600 27.91 -23.70 -1.40
CA SER A 600 29.05 -24.60 -1.18
C SER A 600 29.06 -25.81 -2.11
N ASN A 601 27.93 -26.14 -2.73
CA ASN A 601 27.77 -27.26 -3.65
C ASN A 601 28.05 -26.87 -5.11
N ALA A 602 28.26 -25.58 -5.38
CA ALA A 602 28.62 -25.10 -6.71
C ALA A 602 30.05 -25.56 -7.06
N ALA A 603 30.23 -26.18 -8.23
CA ALA A 603 31.55 -26.52 -8.73
C ALA A 603 32.39 -25.28 -9.07
N THR A 604 31.75 -24.16 -9.43
CA THR A 604 32.44 -22.92 -9.82
C THR A 604 31.80 -21.70 -9.18
N PRO A 605 32.49 -21.01 -8.25
CA PRO A 605 32.11 -19.67 -7.82
C PRO A 605 32.32 -18.69 -8.99
N THR A 606 31.27 -17.99 -9.42
CA THR A 606 31.33 -17.10 -10.59
C THR A 606 31.30 -15.62 -10.21
N GLY A 607 30.93 -15.27 -8.99
CA GLY A 607 31.01 -13.88 -8.54
C GLY A 607 30.69 -13.65 -7.06
N ALA A 608 31.28 -12.58 -6.54
CA ALA A 608 30.90 -11.96 -5.28
C ALA A 608 30.68 -10.46 -5.54
N TYR A 609 29.65 -9.89 -4.92
CA TYR A 609 29.27 -8.50 -5.08
C TYR A 609 29.00 -7.86 -3.73
N GLY A 610 29.57 -6.67 -3.50
CA GLY A 610 29.34 -5.89 -2.30
C GLY A 610 28.95 -4.46 -2.65
N GLN A 611 27.92 -3.93 -2.02
CA GLN A 611 27.47 -2.56 -2.24
C GLN A 611 27.12 -1.88 -0.92
N ILE A 612 27.61 -0.65 -0.76
CA ILE A 612 27.17 0.29 0.27
C ILE A 612 26.57 1.49 -0.42
N SER A 613 25.38 1.91 -0.01
CA SER A 613 24.75 3.12 -0.51
C SER A 613 24.02 3.83 0.61
N ASN A 614 24.15 5.15 0.69
CA ASN A 614 23.57 5.94 1.78
C ASN A 614 22.98 7.24 1.26
N TYR A 615 22.00 7.76 1.99
CA TYR A 615 21.56 9.14 1.86
C TYR A 615 21.23 9.75 3.23
N ALA A 616 21.23 11.08 3.29
CA ALA A 616 20.85 11.83 4.47
C ALA A 616 19.96 13.03 4.10
N PHE A 617 19.07 13.37 5.03
CA PHE A 617 18.25 14.58 4.99
C PHE A 617 18.41 15.37 6.28
N THR A 618 18.40 16.68 6.15
CA THR A 618 18.33 17.62 7.27
C THR A 618 17.33 18.70 6.92
N SER A 619 16.42 19.01 7.84
CA SER A 619 15.31 19.92 7.56
C SER A 619 15.01 20.82 8.74
N MET A 620 14.70 22.07 8.44
CA MET A 620 14.13 23.04 9.38
C MET A 620 12.75 23.44 8.88
N TYR A 621 11.76 23.47 9.77
CA TYR A 621 10.41 23.85 9.40
C TYR A 621 9.76 24.72 10.47
N SER A 622 8.79 25.50 10.04
CA SER A 622 7.93 26.31 10.89
C SER A 622 6.50 26.27 10.39
N ASN A 623 5.55 26.20 11.31
CA ASN A 623 4.12 26.22 11.03
C ASN A 623 3.48 27.33 11.85
N ALA A 624 2.51 28.02 11.27
CA ALA A 624 1.69 28.99 11.96
C ALA A 624 0.21 28.76 11.62
N GLY A 625 -0.66 28.93 12.59
CA GLY A 625 -2.10 28.78 12.41
C GLY A 625 -2.85 29.86 13.18
N VAL A 626 -3.98 30.29 12.64
CA VAL A 626 -4.95 31.12 13.36
C VAL A 626 -6.33 30.53 13.15
N ASN A 627 -7.10 30.44 14.24
CA ASN A 627 -8.48 30.02 14.22
C ASN A 627 -9.32 31.11 14.86
N TYR A 628 -10.35 31.59 14.17
CA TYR A 628 -11.28 32.57 14.69
C TYR A 628 -12.66 31.93 14.84
N GLN A 629 -13.07 31.66 16.08
CA GLN A 629 -14.40 31.16 16.45
C GLN A 629 -14.84 29.89 15.69
N ASN A 630 -13.89 29.10 15.18
CA ASN A 630 -14.13 28.00 14.23
C ASN A 630 -14.84 28.42 12.93
N LYS A 631 -15.02 29.71 12.65
CA LYS A 631 -15.58 30.22 11.39
C LYS A 631 -14.51 30.25 10.30
N TYR A 632 -13.35 30.78 10.65
CA TYR A 632 -12.22 30.91 9.75
C TYR A 632 -11.00 30.27 10.38
N ALA A 633 -10.29 29.43 9.63
CA ALA A 633 -8.96 29.00 9.99
C ALA A 633 -8.00 29.29 8.84
N LEU A 634 -6.80 29.73 9.17
CA LEU A 634 -5.70 29.91 8.22
C LEU A 634 -4.48 29.20 8.78
N ASN A 635 -3.80 28.44 7.94
CA ASN A 635 -2.57 27.72 8.26
C ASN A 635 -1.51 28.07 7.23
N ALA A 636 -0.30 28.34 7.68
CA ALA A 636 0.87 28.55 6.85
C ALA A 636 2.01 27.66 7.32
N SER A 637 2.81 27.16 6.38
CA SER A 637 4.04 26.44 6.68
C SER A 637 5.18 26.88 5.79
N PHE A 638 6.39 26.81 6.34
CA PHE A 638 7.63 27.02 5.62
C PHE A 638 8.63 25.95 6.04
N ARG A 639 9.37 25.41 5.09
CA ARG A 639 10.34 24.35 5.30
C ARG A 639 11.55 24.55 4.40
N ARG A 640 12.75 24.29 4.95
CA ARG A 640 14.00 24.23 4.20
C ARG A 640 14.61 22.84 4.36
N ASP A 641 14.73 22.12 3.24
CA ASP A 641 15.23 20.75 3.18
C ASP A 641 16.61 20.69 2.52
N GLY A 642 17.52 19.95 3.15
CA GLY A 642 18.82 19.60 2.60
C GLY A 642 18.90 18.09 2.33
N SER A 643 19.39 17.66 1.17
CA SER A 643 19.57 16.24 0.84
C SER A 643 20.95 15.94 0.24
N SER A 644 21.59 14.87 0.72
CA SER A 644 22.88 14.42 0.19
C SER A 644 22.82 13.91 -1.26
N ARG A 645 21.63 13.71 -1.81
CA ARG A 645 21.39 13.28 -3.20
C ARG A 645 21.60 14.39 -4.23
N PHE A 646 21.77 15.63 -3.79
CA PHE A 646 22.01 16.77 -4.65
C PHE A 646 23.44 17.33 -4.44
N PRO A 647 24.00 17.96 -5.48
CA PRO A 647 25.31 18.59 -5.42
C PRO A 647 25.34 19.68 -4.36
N ALA A 648 26.54 19.99 -3.83
CA ALA A 648 26.69 20.91 -2.70
C ALA A 648 26.00 22.27 -2.91
N ASN A 649 26.02 22.80 -4.13
CA ASN A 649 25.43 24.10 -4.48
C ASN A 649 23.90 24.09 -4.59
N HIS A 650 23.28 22.92 -4.79
CA HIS A 650 21.82 22.75 -4.91
C HIS A 650 21.24 21.82 -3.84
N ARG A 651 22.03 21.57 -2.79
CA ARG A 651 21.68 20.64 -1.70
C ARG A 651 20.42 21.05 -0.95
N ASN A 652 20.17 22.36 -0.85
CA ASN A 652 19.07 22.92 -0.08
C ASN A 652 17.96 23.48 -0.97
N ALA A 653 16.70 23.21 -0.63
CA ALA A 653 15.52 23.80 -1.26
C ALA A 653 14.51 24.28 -0.21
N SER A 654 13.73 25.29 -0.55
CA SER A 654 12.70 25.87 0.31
C SER A 654 11.30 25.63 -0.24
N PHE A 655 10.40 25.27 0.65
CA PHE A 655 9.03 24.90 0.38
C PHE A 655 8.10 25.65 1.32
N TYR A 656 6.96 26.12 0.82
CA TYR A 656 5.96 26.79 1.62
C TYR A 656 4.55 26.29 1.28
N SER A 657 3.62 26.47 2.20
CA SER A 657 2.20 26.32 1.91
C SER A 657 1.37 27.32 2.71
N ILE A 658 0.22 27.66 2.16
CA ILE A 658 -0.84 28.39 2.84
C ILE A 658 -2.17 27.71 2.54
N GLY A 659 -3.02 27.56 3.54
CA GLY A 659 -4.32 26.96 3.38
C GLY A 659 -5.33 27.54 4.36
N GLY A 660 -6.54 27.78 3.89
CA GLY A 660 -7.62 28.38 4.67
C GLY A 660 -8.90 27.55 4.63
N THR A 661 -9.71 27.68 5.68
CA THR A 661 -11.07 27.15 5.75
C THR A 661 -12.05 28.26 6.10
N TRP A 662 -13.25 28.16 5.53
CA TRP A 662 -14.42 28.92 5.93
C TRP A 662 -15.56 27.94 6.22
N ASN A 663 -15.90 27.82 7.49
CA ASN A 663 -17.02 27.03 7.98
C ASN A 663 -18.28 27.90 7.94
N VAL A 664 -18.92 27.95 6.76
CA VAL A 664 -20.10 28.78 6.51
C VAL A 664 -21.25 28.41 7.46
N GLN A 665 -21.30 27.16 7.94
CA GLN A 665 -22.31 26.73 8.89
C GLN A 665 -22.27 27.45 10.24
N GLU A 666 -21.13 28.04 10.59
CA GLU A 666 -20.99 28.84 11.81
C GLU A 666 -21.49 30.28 11.64
N GLU A 667 -21.87 30.68 10.42
CA GLU A 667 -22.41 32.02 10.14
C GLU A 667 -23.89 32.14 10.53
N ASN A 668 -24.26 33.29 11.08
CA ASN A 668 -25.64 33.54 11.51
C ASN A 668 -26.64 33.45 10.34
N PHE A 669 -26.26 33.89 9.14
CA PHE A 669 -27.12 33.82 7.96
C PHE A 669 -27.36 32.38 7.49
N PHE A 670 -26.38 31.49 7.67
CA PHE A 670 -26.51 30.09 7.25
C PHE A 670 -27.50 29.33 8.13
N ARG A 671 -27.70 29.77 9.38
CA ARG A 671 -28.70 29.18 10.29
C ARG A 671 -30.14 29.43 9.86
N GLN A 672 -30.37 30.38 8.94
CA GLN A 672 -31.72 30.72 8.46
C GLN A 672 -32.24 29.74 7.39
N GLN A 673 -31.35 29.01 6.71
CA GLN A 673 -31.75 27.99 5.73
C GLN A 673 -31.89 26.61 6.42
N HIS A 674 -32.77 25.77 5.89
CA HIS A 674 -33.05 24.42 6.45
C HIS A 674 -32.66 23.27 5.50
N ILE A 675 -31.98 23.57 4.38
CA ILE A 675 -31.65 22.62 3.34
C ILE A 675 -30.32 21.90 3.66
N LEU A 676 -29.31 22.67 4.07
CA LEU A 676 -27.95 22.23 4.35
C LEU A 676 -27.70 22.21 5.85
N SER A 677 -27.07 21.14 6.36
CA SER A 677 -26.67 21.04 7.77
C SER A 677 -25.25 21.54 8.02
N SER A 678 -24.38 21.42 7.04
CA SER A 678 -23.02 21.97 7.10
C SER A 678 -22.54 22.39 5.71
N LEU A 679 -21.71 23.44 5.67
CA LEU A 679 -21.05 23.89 4.46
C LEU A 679 -19.69 24.44 4.83
N LYS A 680 -18.64 23.70 4.46
CA LYS A 680 -17.26 24.11 4.65
C LYS A 680 -16.59 24.32 3.31
N LEU A 681 -16.00 25.49 3.12
CA LEU A 681 -15.13 25.80 2.00
C LEU A 681 -13.67 25.71 2.45
N ARG A 682 -12.80 25.22 1.58
CA ARG A 682 -11.36 25.17 1.83
C ARG A 682 -10.56 25.41 0.56
N SER A 683 -9.39 26.01 0.72
CA SER A 683 -8.43 26.15 -0.37
C SER A 683 -7.01 26.12 0.18
N SER A 684 -6.08 25.59 -0.60
CA SER A 684 -4.66 25.60 -0.29
C SER A 684 -3.79 25.82 -1.53
N TYR A 685 -2.65 26.44 -1.31
CA TYR A 685 -1.61 26.62 -2.31
C TYR A 685 -0.24 26.39 -1.68
N GLY A 686 0.67 25.75 -2.39
CA GLY A 686 2.03 25.57 -1.91
C GLY A 686 2.94 24.85 -2.87
N THR A 687 4.21 24.76 -2.47
CA THR A 687 5.28 24.14 -3.23
C THR A 687 5.84 22.95 -2.48
N THR A 688 6.11 21.86 -3.18
CA THR A 688 6.80 20.67 -2.65
C THR A 688 7.89 20.24 -3.61
N GLY A 689 8.82 19.39 -3.17
CA GLY A 689 9.90 18.89 -4.00
C GLY A 689 9.85 17.37 -4.18
N ASN A 690 10.51 16.84 -5.21
CA ASN A 690 10.80 15.42 -5.34
C ASN A 690 12.31 15.16 -5.20
N ALA A 691 12.68 14.23 -4.33
CA ALA A 691 14.06 13.88 -3.97
C ALA A 691 14.46 12.45 -4.39
N ASN A 692 13.59 11.75 -5.12
CA ASN A 692 13.75 10.33 -5.43
C ASN A 692 14.71 10.09 -6.61
N LEU A 693 15.87 10.74 -6.56
CA LEU A 693 17.03 10.55 -7.43
C LEU A 693 17.94 9.44 -6.88
N GLY A 694 18.75 8.80 -7.73
CA GLY A 694 19.83 7.92 -7.27
C GLY A 694 20.80 8.66 -6.36
N ASN A 695 21.36 7.95 -5.37
CA ASN A 695 22.08 8.59 -4.27
C ASN A 695 23.32 9.38 -4.70
N TYR A 696 23.86 9.09 -5.89
CA TYR A 696 25.12 9.61 -6.41
C TYR A 696 25.02 10.07 -7.87
N ASP A 697 23.82 10.29 -8.42
CA ASP A 697 23.64 10.57 -9.86
C ASP A 697 24.25 11.92 -10.29
N TRP A 698 24.47 12.83 -9.34
CA TRP A 698 25.07 14.14 -9.59
C TRP A 698 26.60 14.11 -9.70
N MET A 699 27.27 13.09 -9.15
CA MET A 699 28.73 13.01 -9.16
C MET A 699 29.23 12.14 -10.32
N PRO A 700 30.38 12.48 -10.94
CA PRO A 700 31.06 11.56 -11.82
C PRO A 700 31.44 10.28 -11.06
N GLN A 701 31.21 9.11 -11.65
CA GLN A 701 31.52 7.81 -11.04
C GLN A 701 32.49 7.04 -11.91
N VAL A 702 33.42 6.35 -11.25
CA VAL A 702 34.36 5.40 -11.86
C VAL A 702 34.02 4.01 -11.37
N SER A 703 33.82 3.08 -12.30
CA SER A 703 33.62 1.66 -12.02
C SER A 703 34.92 0.90 -12.24
N TYR A 704 35.17 -0.09 -11.38
CA TYR A 704 36.28 -1.02 -11.49
C TYR A 704 35.74 -2.41 -11.80
N SER A 705 36.28 -3.08 -12.81
CA SER A 705 35.84 -4.43 -13.20
C SER A 705 36.94 -5.18 -13.94
N SER A 706 36.94 -6.52 -13.78
CA SER A 706 37.73 -7.42 -14.62
C SER A 706 37.34 -7.35 -16.10
N THR A 707 36.13 -6.88 -16.42
CA THR A 707 35.70 -6.61 -17.81
C THR A 707 36.55 -5.51 -18.47
N TYR A 708 37.13 -4.62 -17.67
CA TYR A 708 38.05 -3.58 -18.12
C TYR A 708 39.51 -3.98 -17.92
N SER A 709 39.76 -5.23 -17.50
CA SER A 709 41.11 -5.66 -17.17
C SER A 709 42.02 -5.62 -18.37
N TYR A 710 43.25 -5.20 -18.13
CA TYR A 710 44.32 -5.24 -19.11
C TYR A 710 45.56 -5.84 -18.45
N ALA A 711 46.20 -6.78 -19.15
CA ALA A 711 47.35 -7.52 -18.63
C ALA A 711 47.14 -8.17 -17.24
N GLY A 712 45.90 -8.64 -16.96
CA GLY A 712 45.56 -9.29 -15.69
C GLY A 712 45.33 -8.32 -14.51
N TYR A 713 45.45 -7.01 -14.70
CA TYR A 713 45.12 -6.00 -13.68
C TYR A 713 43.68 -5.52 -13.83
N ASN A 714 43.03 -5.23 -12.71
CA ASN A 714 41.70 -4.64 -12.71
C ASN A 714 41.70 -3.29 -13.43
N GLY A 715 40.75 -3.07 -14.33
CA GLY A 715 40.63 -1.81 -15.05
C GLY A 715 39.58 -0.89 -14.45
N SER A 716 39.67 0.39 -14.81
CA SER A 716 38.72 1.42 -14.42
C SER A 716 38.11 2.12 -15.62
N GLN A 717 36.81 2.42 -15.57
CA GLN A 717 36.11 3.20 -16.57
C GLN A 717 35.18 4.20 -15.89
N TYR A 718 35.05 5.42 -16.42
CA TYR A 718 33.97 6.31 -16.02
C TYR A 718 32.61 5.72 -16.43
N SER A 719 31.77 5.41 -15.45
CA SER A 719 30.46 4.80 -15.64
C SER A 719 29.31 5.81 -15.60
N VAL A 720 29.52 6.95 -14.95
CA VAL A 720 28.56 8.05 -14.88
C VAL A 720 29.30 9.36 -15.06
N ILE A 721 28.85 10.20 -16.00
CA ILE A 721 29.42 11.54 -16.21
C ILE A 721 29.09 12.50 -15.06
N GLY A 722 27.93 12.32 -14.42
CA GLY A 722 27.42 13.19 -13.37
C GLY A 722 26.88 14.53 -13.90
N ASN A 723 26.18 15.26 -13.04
CA ASN A 723 25.74 16.63 -13.32
C ASN A 723 25.66 17.41 -12.01
N THR A 724 26.60 18.36 -11.84
CA THR A 724 26.76 19.17 -10.63
C THR A 724 25.76 20.34 -10.54
N ASP A 725 24.90 20.54 -11.54
CA ASP A 725 23.77 21.48 -11.53
C ASP A 725 22.42 20.73 -11.43
N LEU A 726 22.40 19.47 -10.99
CA LEU A 726 21.14 18.78 -10.69
C LEU A 726 20.40 19.48 -9.55
N ARG A 727 19.11 19.73 -9.79
CA ARG A 727 18.19 20.41 -8.88
C ARG A 727 16.97 19.54 -8.58
N TRP A 728 16.21 19.95 -7.59
CA TRP A 728 14.96 19.32 -7.19
C TRP A 728 13.87 19.51 -8.26
N GLU A 729 13.05 18.49 -8.51
CA GLU A 729 11.78 18.70 -9.21
C GLU A 729 10.83 19.43 -8.26
N THR A 730 10.16 20.48 -8.72
CA THR A 730 9.30 21.32 -7.87
C THR A 730 7.85 21.23 -8.31
N SER A 731 6.97 20.82 -7.39
CA SER A 731 5.53 20.70 -7.59
C SER A 731 4.82 21.88 -6.94
N LYS A 732 4.15 22.71 -7.75
CA LYS A 732 3.29 23.83 -7.35
C LYS A 732 1.84 23.36 -7.35
N LYS A 733 1.26 23.22 -6.17
CA LYS A 733 -0.05 22.61 -5.96
C LYS A 733 -1.06 23.66 -5.54
N PHE A 734 -2.19 23.69 -6.23
CA PHE A 734 -3.39 24.43 -5.88
C PHE A 734 -4.54 23.45 -5.65
N ASP A 735 -5.28 23.65 -4.58
CA ASP A 735 -6.46 22.88 -4.20
C ASP A 735 -7.60 23.82 -3.78
N ALA A 736 -8.81 23.49 -4.21
CA ALA A 736 -10.05 24.12 -3.75
C ALA A 736 -11.09 23.02 -3.55
N GLY A 737 -11.75 23.02 -2.39
CA GLY A 737 -12.72 21.99 -2.07
C GLY A 737 -13.86 22.49 -1.20
N THR A 738 -14.96 21.75 -1.24
CA THR A 738 -16.14 22.00 -0.41
C THR A 738 -16.62 20.69 0.22
N ASP A 739 -17.03 20.76 1.48
CA ASP A 739 -17.76 19.70 2.18
C ASP A 739 -19.18 20.20 2.47
N ILE A 740 -20.18 19.51 1.94
CA ILE A 740 -21.59 19.88 2.04
C ILE A 740 -22.34 18.77 2.77
N GLY A 741 -22.92 19.10 3.91
CA GLY A 741 -23.74 18.20 4.71
C GLY A 741 -25.23 18.41 4.47
N PHE A 742 -25.98 17.31 4.41
CA PHE A 742 -27.44 17.30 4.32
C PHE A 742 -28.04 16.49 5.47
N MET A 743 -29.26 16.85 5.89
CA MET A 743 -30.05 16.11 6.88
C MET A 743 -29.28 15.85 8.18
N ALA A 744 -28.79 16.91 8.84
CA ALA A 744 -27.95 16.82 10.04
C ALA A 744 -26.68 15.99 9.84
N ASP A 745 -25.98 16.24 8.73
CA ASP A 745 -24.73 15.59 8.30
C ASP A 745 -24.85 14.08 8.10
N ARG A 746 -26.07 13.61 7.86
CA ARG A 746 -26.35 12.22 7.52
C ARG A 746 -25.75 11.85 6.17
N PHE A 747 -25.73 12.79 5.24
CA PHE A 747 -25.05 12.68 3.95
C PHE A 747 -24.03 13.80 3.80
N ILE A 748 -22.83 13.45 3.36
CA ILE A 748 -21.76 14.41 3.12
C ILE A 748 -21.30 14.24 1.67
N LEU A 749 -21.42 15.31 0.90
CA LEU A 749 -20.81 15.47 -0.42
C LEU A 749 -19.52 16.27 -0.26
N THR A 750 -18.40 15.68 -0.65
CA THR A 750 -17.11 16.37 -0.78
C THR A 750 -16.80 16.51 -2.26
N VAL A 751 -16.45 17.73 -2.69
CA VAL A 751 -15.98 18.03 -4.04
C VAL A 751 -14.64 18.72 -3.94
N ASP A 752 -13.66 18.25 -4.69
CA ASP A 752 -12.31 18.79 -4.75
C ASP A 752 -11.91 19.06 -6.20
N TYR A 753 -11.32 20.22 -6.44
CA TYR A 753 -10.59 20.55 -7.65
C TYR A 753 -9.11 20.74 -7.30
N TYR A 754 -8.22 20.18 -8.12
CA TYR A 754 -6.79 20.34 -7.95
C TYR A 754 -6.08 20.67 -9.25
N TYR A 755 -4.97 21.41 -9.11
CA TYR A 755 -4.02 21.70 -10.16
C TYR A 755 -2.60 21.57 -9.60
N ASN A 756 -1.84 20.60 -10.10
CA ASN A 756 -0.44 20.38 -9.74
C ASN A 756 0.44 20.62 -10.95
N ASN A 757 1.25 21.68 -10.93
CA ASN A 757 2.24 22.00 -11.94
C ASN A 757 3.64 21.61 -11.47
N ILE A 758 4.28 20.69 -12.18
CA ILE A 758 5.55 20.08 -11.83
C ILE A 758 6.60 20.60 -12.81
N ASP A 759 7.62 21.27 -12.27
CA ASP A 759 8.68 21.90 -13.05
C ASP A 759 10.06 21.32 -12.68
N GLY A 760 10.99 21.42 -13.62
CA GLY A 760 12.36 20.93 -13.46
C GLY A 760 12.43 19.41 -13.41
N LEU A 761 11.60 18.71 -14.18
CA LEU A 761 11.57 17.25 -14.27
C LEU A 761 12.95 16.71 -14.61
N ILE A 762 13.42 15.67 -13.93
CA ILE A 762 14.71 15.06 -14.23
C ILE A 762 14.49 14.01 -15.31
N ARG A 763 15.30 14.04 -16.38
CA ARG A 763 15.35 12.97 -17.39
C ARG A 763 16.78 12.59 -17.71
N SER A 764 16.94 11.37 -18.21
CA SER A 764 18.15 10.96 -18.93
C SER A 764 18.10 11.53 -20.35
N VAL A 765 18.93 12.54 -20.61
CA VAL A 765 18.98 13.23 -21.90
C VAL A 765 20.06 12.59 -22.77
N PRO A 766 19.74 12.13 -24.00
CA PRO A 766 20.75 11.65 -24.93
C PRO A 766 21.84 12.70 -25.15
N THR A 767 23.10 12.28 -25.05
CA THR A 767 24.24 13.16 -25.29
C THR A 767 25.05 12.64 -26.48
N SER A 768 25.95 13.45 -27.02
CA SER A 768 26.82 13.02 -28.12
C SER A 768 27.65 11.81 -27.70
N LEU A 769 27.61 10.74 -28.50
CA LEU A 769 28.45 9.55 -28.28
C LEU A 769 29.95 9.87 -28.32
N SER A 770 30.35 11.00 -28.91
CA SER A 770 31.74 11.48 -28.87
C SER A 770 32.24 11.79 -27.45
N THR A 771 31.33 11.96 -26.47
CA THR A 771 31.69 12.13 -25.05
C THR A 771 32.05 10.82 -24.37
N GLY A 772 31.82 9.67 -25.02
CA GLY A 772 31.95 8.34 -24.42
C GLY A 772 30.73 7.89 -23.59
N PHE A 773 29.69 8.73 -23.51
CA PHE A 773 28.45 8.43 -22.78
C PHE A 773 27.23 8.53 -23.71
N GLY A 774 26.21 7.69 -23.46
CA GLY A 774 24.96 7.72 -24.22
C GLY A 774 23.94 8.74 -23.71
N SER A 775 24.02 9.14 -22.43
CA SER A 775 23.08 10.09 -21.84
C SER A 775 23.62 10.74 -20.55
N VAL A 776 22.97 11.83 -20.11
CA VAL A 776 23.23 12.52 -18.85
C VAL A 776 21.93 12.94 -18.17
N SER A 777 21.85 12.79 -16.84
CA SER A 777 20.70 13.25 -16.06
C SER A 777 20.65 14.78 -16.00
N GLN A 778 19.54 15.37 -16.41
CA GLN A 778 19.33 16.83 -16.41
C GLN A 778 17.90 17.19 -16.01
N ASN A 779 17.74 18.37 -15.40
CA ASN A 779 16.42 18.97 -15.14
C ASN A 779 15.85 19.54 -16.44
N VAL A 780 15.10 18.72 -17.17
CA VAL A 780 14.50 19.03 -18.46
C VAL A 780 13.02 18.65 -18.50
N GLY A 781 12.18 19.67 -18.59
CA GLY A 781 10.75 19.52 -18.86
C GLY A 781 9.84 19.90 -17.69
N ALA A 782 8.55 19.95 -17.99
CA ALA A 782 7.49 20.23 -17.05
C ALA A 782 6.23 19.44 -17.41
N MET A 783 5.39 19.17 -16.42
CA MET A 783 4.11 18.47 -16.59
C MET A 783 3.07 18.99 -15.60
N ALA A 784 1.80 18.74 -15.89
CA ALA A 784 0.70 19.10 -15.00
C ALA A 784 -0.29 17.94 -14.83
N ASN A 785 -0.79 17.80 -13.61
CA ASN A 785 -1.98 16.99 -13.31
C ASN A 785 -3.10 17.93 -12.84
N LYS A 786 -4.30 17.75 -13.40
CA LYS A 786 -5.48 18.51 -12.98
C LYS A 786 -6.73 17.67 -13.04
N GLY A 787 -7.63 17.87 -12.09
CA GLY A 787 -8.76 16.97 -11.97
C GLY A 787 -9.80 17.40 -10.95
N TRP A 788 -10.87 16.61 -10.95
CA TRP A 788 -11.98 16.71 -10.02
C TRP A 788 -12.12 15.41 -9.24
N GLU A 789 -12.37 15.51 -7.94
CA GLU A 789 -12.67 14.38 -7.07
C GLU A 789 -14.02 14.61 -6.40
N PHE A 790 -14.85 13.58 -6.39
CA PHE A 790 -16.17 13.59 -5.78
C PHE A 790 -16.24 12.45 -4.77
N THR A 791 -16.79 12.70 -3.60
CA THR A 791 -17.10 11.67 -2.61
C THR A 791 -18.47 11.95 -2.01
N ILE A 792 -19.34 10.96 -2.01
CA ILE A 792 -20.66 11.00 -1.38
C ILE A 792 -20.71 9.87 -0.38
N LYS A 793 -20.91 10.19 0.90
CA LYS A 793 -20.99 9.16 1.95
C LYS A 793 -22.04 9.50 2.98
N GLY A 794 -22.66 8.47 3.57
CA GLY A 794 -23.68 8.67 4.58
C GLY A 794 -24.53 7.45 4.90
N ASP A 795 -25.35 7.57 5.94
CA ASP A 795 -26.37 6.58 6.30
C ASP A 795 -27.61 6.78 5.38
N VAL A 796 -27.72 6.05 4.27
CA VAL A 796 -28.86 6.11 3.34
C VAL A 796 -30.19 5.80 4.04
N VAL A 797 -30.21 4.79 4.92
CA VAL A 797 -31.37 4.42 5.76
C VAL A 797 -30.88 4.20 7.19
N LYS A 798 -31.53 4.82 8.18
CA LYS A 798 -31.22 4.67 9.60
C LYS A 798 -32.50 4.48 10.40
N LEU A 799 -32.83 3.23 10.69
CA LEU A 799 -33.95 2.80 11.51
C LEU A 799 -33.43 2.13 12.78
N ARG A 800 -34.30 1.93 13.78
CA ARG A 800 -33.92 1.32 15.08
C ARG A 800 -33.15 0.01 14.93
N ASN A 801 -33.52 -0.82 13.97
CA ASN A 801 -32.97 -2.16 13.77
C ASN A 801 -32.25 -2.35 12.44
N PHE A 802 -32.27 -1.36 11.55
CA PHE A 802 -31.70 -1.43 10.20
C PHE A 802 -30.86 -0.18 9.91
N ASN A 803 -29.60 -0.36 9.49
CA ASN A 803 -28.78 0.72 8.96
C ASN A 803 -28.27 0.35 7.56
N TRP A 804 -28.31 1.30 6.64
CA TRP A 804 -27.65 1.20 5.35
C TRP A 804 -26.72 2.39 5.20
N TYR A 805 -25.43 2.13 5.18
CA TYR A 805 -24.38 3.10 4.90
C TYR A 805 -23.87 2.91 3.47
N SER A 806 -23.62 4.02 2.77
CA SER A 806 -23.03 4.01 1.44
C SER A 806 -21.88 5.00 1.34
N ASN A 807 -20.85 4.65 0.57
CA ASN A 807 -19.72 5.49 0.22
C ASN A 807 -19.42 5.33 -1.27
N PHE A 808 -19.66 6.38 -2.04
CA PHE A 808 -19.33 6.47 -3.45
C PHE A 808 -18.21 7.49 -3.64
N ASN A 809 -17.21 7.15 -4.44
CA ASN A 809 -16.19 8.10 -4.85
C ASN A 809 -15.87 7.98 -6.34
N LEU A 810 -15.46 9.11 -6.92
CA LEU A 810 -15.06 9.27 -8.31
C LEU A 810 -13.89 10.26 -8.39
N SER A 811 -12.90 9.93 -9.21
CA SER A 811 -11.75 10.78 -9.51
C SER A 811 -11.56 10.88 -11.01
N LEU A 812 -11.50 12.11 -11.51
CA LEU A 812 -11.24 12.44 -12.90
C LEU A 812 -9.89 13.15 -12.97
N ASN A 813 -8.88 12.53 -13.59
CA ASN A 813 -7.54 13.12 -13.68
C ASN A 813 -7.11 13.28 -15.14
N LYS A 814 -6.53 14.44 -15.47
CA LYS A 814 -5.88 14.70 -16.75
C LYS A 814 -4.41 15.03 -16.52
N ASN A 815 -3.54 14.19 -17.06
CA ASN A 815 -2.11 14.40 -17.12
C ASN A 815 -1.73 15.04 -18.46
N VAL A 816 -0.83 16.03 -18.44
CA VAL A 816 -0.32 16.70 -19.64
C VAL A 816 1.16 17.06 -19.46
N ILE A 817 1.99 16.74 -20.44
CA ILE A 817 3.35 17.26 -20.56
C ILE A 817 3.25 18.72 -21.04
N THR A 818 3.74 19.67 -20.25
CA THR A 818 3.61 21.11 -20.54
C THR A 818 4.86 21.70 -21.17
N ARG A 819 6.03 21.08 -20.96
CA ARG A 819 7.30 21.51 -21.56
C ARG A 819 8.25 20.34 -21.77
N LEU A 820 8.92 20.29 -22.91
CA LEU A 820 10.04 19.41 -23.21
C LEU A 820 11.17 20.18 -23.89
N PRO A 821 12.42 19.70 -23.84
CA PRO A 821 13.50 20.28 -24.64
C PRO A 821 13.20 20.22 -26.14
N LYS A 822 13.72 21.19 -26.89
CA LYS A 822 13.62 21.18 -28.36
C LYS A 822 14.20 19.88 -28.93
N ASN A 823 13.55 19.34 -29.96
CA ASN A 823 13.94 18.09 -30.64
C ASN A 823 13.90 16.82 -29.76
N THR A 824 13.21 16.83 -28.62
CA THR A 824 13.00 15.63 -27.78
C THR A 824 11.58 15.05 -27.89
N ASN A 825 10.82 15.50 -28.89
CA ASN A 825 9.54 14.89 -29.26
C ASN A 825 9.83 13.53 -29.89
N GLU A 826 9.92 12.50 -29.07
CA GLU A 826 10.39 11.20 -29.49
C GLU A 826 9.34 10.12 -29.25
N ARG A 827 9.40 9.10 -30.10
CA ARG A 827 8.76 7.83 -29.85
C ARG A 827 9.49 7.19 -28.66
N ASN A 828 8.76 6.93 -27.58
CA ASN A 828 9.25 6.19 -26.44
C ASN A 828 8.59 4.79 -26.45
N ASP A 829 9.20 3.86 -27.19
CA ASP A 829 8.63 2.54 -27.51
C ASP A 829 7.23 2.64 -28.18
N GLN A 830 6.14 2.34 -27.46
CA GLN A 830 4.77 2.47 -27.98
C GLN A 830 4.08 3.78 -27.56
N PHE A 831 4.80 4.68 -26.90
CA PHE A 831 4.27 5.94 -26.40
C PHE A 831 4.85 7.16 -27.11
N TYR A 832 4.16 8.27 -26.96
CA TYR A 832 4.58 9.57 -27.46
C TYR A 832 4.88 10.54 -26.34
N LEU A 833 6.13 11.00 -26.27
CA LEU A 833 6.53 12.06 -25.38
C LEU A 833 6.49 13.38 -26.16
N LYS A 834 5.40 14.13 -26.03
CA LYS A 834 5.24 15.46 -26.63
C LYS A 834 4.41 16.39 -25.76
N GLU A 835 4.75 17.66 -25.81
CA GLU A 835 3.96 18.74 -25.22
C GLU A 835 2.49 18.69 -25.65
N GLY A 836 1.57 18.86 -24.70
CA GLY A 836 0.12 18.80 -24.91
C GLY A 836 -0.50 17.41 -24.75
N TYR A 837 0.31 16.34 -24.70
CA TYR A 837 -0.17 14.97 -24.52
C TYR A 837 0.10 14.44 -23.10
N SER A 838 -0.62 13.39 -22.73
CA SER A 838 -0.42 12.65 -21.47
C SER A 838 0.83 11.77 -21.56
N PHE A 839 1.53 11.56 -20.44
CA PHE A 839 2.83 10.86 -20.39
C PHE A 839 2.85 9.50 -21.10
N ASN A 840 1.78 8.73 -21.00
CA ASN A 840 1.66 7.40 -21.63
C ASN A 840 0.54 7.38 -22.68
N THR A 841 0.58 8.32 -23.61
CA THR A 841 -0.29 8.33 -24.80
C THR A 841 0.31 7.40 -25.86
N TYR A 842 -0.47 6.46 -26.39
CA TYR A 842 0.02 5.50 -27.38
C TYR A 842 0.30 6.16 -28.75
N TYR A 843 1.41 5.78 -29.38
CA TYR A 843 1.83 6.20 -30.71
C TYR A 843 2.31 5.01 -31.53
N MET A 844 1.42 4.57 -32.41
CA MET A 844 1.51 3.26 -33.07
C MET A 844 0.89 3.35 -34.46
N LYS A 845 1.11 2.31 -35.28
CA LYS A 845 0.37 2.12 -36.53
C LYS A 845 -1.04 1.63 -36.23
N GLU A 846 -2.05 2.25 -36.83
CA GLU A 846 -3.45 1.93 -36.55
C GLU A 846 -3.98 0.84 -37.47
N PHE A 847 -4.46 -0.25 -36.87
CA PHE A 847 -5.15 -1.35 -37.53
C PHE A 847 -6.58 -0.94 -37.88
N ALA A 848 -6.91 -1.01 -39.17
CA ALA A 848 -8.19 -0.61 -39.74
C ALA A 848 -9.21 -1.75 -39.80
N GLY A 849 -8.77 -3.00 -39.58
CA GLY A 849 -9.60 -4.20 -39.69
C GLY A 849 -9.03 -5.19 -40.68
N VAL A 850 -9.90 -6.03 -41.21
CA VAL A 850 -9.56 -7.11 -42.14
C VAL A 850 -10.24 -6.85 -43.48
N ASP A 851 -9.50 -7.01 -44.57
CA ASP A 851 -10.06 -7.01 -45.92
C ASP A 851 -11.01 -8.21 -46.06
N THR A 852 -12.29 -7.95 -46.34
CA THR A 852 -13.31 -9.00 -46.37
C THR A 852 -13.12 -10.00 -47.51
N GLN A 853 -12.46 -9.62 -48.60
CA GLN A 853 -12.25 -10.47 -49.78
C GLN A 853 -10.99 -11.32 -49.66
N THR A 854 -9.91 -10.75 -49.10
CA THR A 854 -8.61 -11.42 -49.06
C THR A 854 -8.23 -11.95 -47.68
N GLY A 855 -8.88 -11.46 -46.62
CA GLY A 855 -8.51 -11.75 -45.23
C GLY A 855 -7.24 -11.03 -44.76
N SER A 856 -6.67 -10.13 -45.57
CA SER A 856 -5.44 -9.41 -45.24
C SER A 856 -5.67 -8.37 -44.14
N PRO A 857 -4.72 -8.15 -43.22
CA PRO A 857 -4.80 -7.05 -42.27
C PRO A 857 -4.70 -5.71 -43.01
N LEU A 858 -5.56 -4.77 -42.65
CA LEU A 858 -5.56 -3.39 -43.18
C LEU A 858 -5.05 -2.43 -42.11
N TYR A 859 -4.26 -1.44 -42.53
CA TYR A 859 -3.73 -0.38 -41.69
C TYR A 859 -3.96 0.97 -42.33
N TYR A 860 -4.22 2.00 -41.53
CA TYR A 860 -4.35 3.36 -42.06
C TYR A 860 -3.00 3.93 -42.50
N THR A 861 -2.97 4.59 -43.66
CA THR A 861 -1.77 5.29 -44.15
C THR A 861 -1.67 6.73 -43.65
N ASP A 862 -2.71 7.22 -43.00
CA ASP A 862 -2.82 8.56 -42.43
C ASP A 862 -3.57 8.50 -41.07
N GLY A 863 -3.54 9.61 -40.32
CA GLY A 863 -4.28 9.72 -39.06
C GLY A 863 -5.74 10.14 -39.20
N GLY A 864 -6.21 10.44 -40.42
CA GLY A 864 -7.57 10.86 -40.73
C GLY A 864 -8.51 9.71 -41.10
N HIS A 865 -7.99 8.48 -41.13
CA HIS A 865 -8.70 7.26 -41.54
C HIS A 865 -9.20 7.29 -42.98
N GLY A 866 -8.53 8.04 -43.86
CA GLY A 866 -8.98 8.24 -45.25
C GLY A 866 -8.61 7.09 -46.19
N THR A 867 -7.47 6.45 -45.95
CA THR A 867 -6.93 5.39 -46.82
C THR A 867 -6.25 4.25 -46.05
N THR A 868 -6.35 3.03 -46.57
CA THR A 868 -5.77 1.82 -45.96
C THR A 868 -4.76 1.13 -46.86
N THR A 869 -3.81 0.41 -46.27
CA THR A 869 -2.80 -0.44 -46.94
C THR A 869 -2.74 -1.81 -46.26
N THR A 870 -2.38 -2.85 -47.01
CA THR A 870 -2.01 -4.16 -46.47
C THR A 870 -0.52 -4.25 -46.11
N ASP A 871 0.30 -3.37 -46.67
CA ASP A 871 1.72 -3.24 -46.36
C ASP A 871 1.90 -2.32 -45.15
N ILE A 872 2.15 -2.91 -43.99
CA ILE A 872 2.32 -2.15 -42.74
C ILE A 872 3.52 -1.20 -42.79
N SER A 873 4.52 -1.43 -43.65
CA SER A 873 5.66 -0.51 -43.77
C SER A 873 5.24 0.88 -44.27
N LYS A 874 4.15 0.94 -45.06
CA LYS A 874 3.53 2.16 -45.58
C LYS A 874 2.50 2.78 -44.63
N ALA A 875 2.15 2.11 -43.54
CA ALA A 875 1.21 2.64 -42.56
C ALA A 875 1.87 3.74 -41.71
N ALA A 876 1.10 4.80 -41.44
CA ALA A 876 1.59 5.92 -40.65
C ALA A 876 1.57 5.60 -39.16
N TYR A 877 2.56 6.12 -38.43
CA TYR A 877 2.45 6.23 -36.98
C TYR A 877 1.54 7.41 -36.64
N VAL A 878 0.56 7.15 -35.77
CA VAL A 878 -0.43 8.16 -35.37
C VAL A 878 -0.46 8.26 -33.86
N VAL A 879 -0.57 9.49 -33.35
CA VAL A 879 -0.76 9.73 -31.91
C VAL A 879 -2.21 9.42 -31.58
N LEU A 880 -2.44 8.34 -30.85
CA LEU A 880 -3.77 7.85 -30.56
C LEU A 880 -4.39 8.66 -29.41
N ASN A 881 -5.70 8.87 -29.43
CA ASN A 881 -6.44 9.33 -28.24
C ASN A 881 -6.66 8.18 -27.23
N ARG A 882 -5.63 7.37 -27.02
CA ARG A 882 -5.60 6.16 -26.18
C ARG A 882 -4.39 6.29 -25.26
N GLN A 883 -4.59 6.12 -23.96
CA GLN A 883 -3.53 6.24 -22.96
C GLN A 883 -3.59 5.07 -21.97
N SER A 884 -2.46 4.73 -21.35
CA SER A 884 -2.42 3.66 -20.35
C SER A 884 -3.01 4.05 -18.99
N VAL A 885 -3.09 5.35 -18.71
CA VAL A 885 -3.57 5.86 -17.42
C VAL A 885 -5.10 6.05 -17.45
N PRO A 886 -5.86 5.49 -16.49
CA PRO A 886 -7.30 5.72 -16.36
C PRO A 886 -7.68 7.20 -16.34
N LYS A 887 -8.72 7.57 -17.11
CA LYS A 887 -9.31 8.91 -17.10
C LYS A 887 -10.26 9.09 -15.92
N ALA A 888 -10.94 8.02 -15.53
CA ALA A 888 -11.84 7.98 -14.40
C ALA A 888 -11.59 6.74 -13.53
N THR A 889 -11.48 6.93 -12.22
CA THR A 889 -11.31 5.86 -11.23
C THR A 889 -12.21 6.09 -10.02
N GLY A 890 -12.56 5.03 -9.31
CA GLY A 890 -13.32 5.19 -8.08
C GLY A 890 -13.77 3.87 -7.50
N GLY A 891 -14.66 3.97 -6.51
CA GLY A 891 -15.26 2.83 -5.87
C GLY A 891 -16.59 3.14 -5.22
N PHE A 892 -17.27 2.06 -4.87
CA PHE A 892 -18.60 2.06 -4.27
C PHE A 892 -18.64 1.00 -3.19
N SER A 893 -18.80 1.45 -1.94
CA SER A 893 -18.88 0.60 -0.75
C SER A 893 -20.24 0.75 -0.10
N ASN A 894 -20.90 -0.37 0.22
CA ASN A 894 -22.16 -0.40 0.95
C ASN A 894 -22.06 -1.31 2.15
N VAL A 895 -22.65 -0.89 3.27
CA VAL A 895 -22.77 -1.68 4.48
C VAL A 895 -24.22 -1.66 4.94
N PHE A 896 -24.84 -2.83 4.97
CA PHE A 896 -26.18 -3.04 5.52
C PHE A 896 -26.03 -3.72 6.87
N THR A 897 -26.77 -3.26 7.88
CA THR A 897 -26.85 -3.96 9.18
C THR A 897 -28.31 -4.13 9.57
N TYR A 898 -28.68 -5.32 10.02
CA TYR A 898 -30.03 -5.65 10.47
C TYR A 898 -29.98 -6.60 11.66
N GLN A 899 -30.44 -6.15 12.84
CA GLN A 899 -30.53 -6.99 14.06
C GLN A 899 -29.28 -7.85 14.38
N GLY A 900 -28.08 -7.34 14.11
CA GLY A 900 -26.81 -8.06 14.33
C GLY A 900 -26.24 -8.74 13.09
N ILE A 901 -27.03 -8.92 12.02
CA ILE A 901 -26.53 -9.28 10.69
C ILE A 901 -25.87 -8.04 10.06
N SER A 902 -24.77 -8.24 9.37
CA SER A 902 -24.06 -7.24 8.58
C SER A 902 -23.74 -7.78 7.20
N LEU A 903 -23.91 -6.97 6.16
CA LEU A 903 -23.55 -7.27 4.78
C LEU A 903 -22.72 -6.09 4.24
N GLY A 904 -21.48 -6.36 3.84
CA GLY A 904 -20.56 -5.40 3.24
C GLY A 904 -20.30 -5.74 1.78
N VAL A 905 -20.35 -4.75 0.90
CA VAL A 905 -20.10 -4.89 -0.55
C VAL A 905 -19.15 -3.78 -0.98
N ASP A 906 -18.01 -4.14 -1.56
CA ASP A 906 -17.01 -3.20 -2.09
C ASP A 906 -16.79 -3.45 -3.59
N ILE A 907 -17.04 -2.42 -4.40
CA ILE A 907 -16.85 -2.41 -5.85
C ILE A 907 -15.84 -1.34 -6.22
N ASN A 908 -14.92 -1.65 -7.14
CA ASN A 908 -14.00 -0.68 -7.74
C ASN A 908 -14.14 -0.67 -9.27
N TYR A 909 -13.83 0.48 -9.88
CA TYR A 909 -13.89 0.65 -11.33
C TYR A 909 -12.77 1.55 -11.85
N ASN A 910 -12.29 1.24 -13.06
CA ASN A 910 -11.31 2.04 -13.80
C ASN A 910 -11.76 2.15 -15.26
N LEU A 911 -11.83 3.38 -15.79
CA LEU A 911 -12.42 3.67 -17.09
C LEU A 911 -11.56 4.65 -17.92
N GLY A 912 -11.64 4.52 -19.24
CA GLY A 912 -11.02 5.39 -20.22
C GLY A 912 -9.53 5.13 -20.46
N TYR A 913 -9.07 3.88 -20.32
CA TYR A 913 -7.67 3.50 -20.58
C TYR A 913 -7.54 2.26 -21.45
N TRP A 914 -6.30 2.03 -21.91
CA TRP A 914 -5.94 0.96 -22.82
C TRP A 914 -4.72 0.20 -22.31
N VAL A 915 -4.66 -1.07 -22.68
CA VAL A 915 -3.59 -2.00 -22.29
C VAL A 915 -3.05 -2.68 -23.54
N TYR A 916 -1.74 -2.74 -23.66
CA TYR A 916 -1.04 -3.45 -24.73
C TYR A 916 -0.52 -4.79 -24.21
N GLY A 917 -0.81 -5.87 -24.92
CA GLY A 917 -0.28 -7.19 -24.61
C GLY A 917 1.17 -7.31 -25.09
N ALA A 918 2.15 -7.22 -24.17
CA ALA A 918 3.57 -7.22 -24.56
C ALA A 918 4.00 -8.55 -25.21
N SER A 919 3.33 -9.64 -24.82
CA SER A 919 3.64 -11.01 -25.25
C SER A 919 2.63 -11.56 -26.26
N ASP A 920 1.58 -10.80 -26.58
CA ASP A 920 0.46 -11.24 -27.41
C ASP A 920 0.88 -11.63 -28.82
N ILE A 921 2.03 -11.16 -29.29
CA ILE A 921 2.61 -11.62 -30.55
C ILE A 921 2.70 -13.15 -30.63
N TYR A 922 3.09 -13.83 -29.54
CA TYR A 922 3.20 -15.30 -29.48
C TYR A 922 1.85 -16.01 -29.46
N PHE A 923 0.80 -15.33 -29.00
CA PHE A 923 -0.54 -15.90 -28.81
C PHE A 923 -1.54 -15.51 -29.91
N THR A 924 -1.17 -14.57 -30.77
CA THR A 924 -2.04 -14.03 -31.84
C THR A 924 -1.51 -14.25 -33.25
N SER A 925 -0.20 -14.38 -33.44
CA SER A 925 0.39 -14.46 -34.78
C SER A 925 0.59 -15.90 -35.29
N GLY A 926 0.21 -16.14 -36.55
CA GLY A 926 0.50 -17.39 -37.24
C GLY A 926 1.98 -17.61 -37.55
N ALA A 927 2.83 -16.57 -37.50
CA ALA A 927 4.29 -16.74 -37.59
C ALA A 927 4.85 -17.59 -36.44
N TYR A 928 4.15 -17.60 -35.30
CA TYR A 928 4.46 -18.42 -34.12
C TYR A 928 3.49 -19.60 -33.97
N TYR A 929 3.04 -20.20 -35.08
CA TYR A 929 2.07 -21.30 -35.10
C TYR A 929 2.45 -22.53 -34.25
N THR A 930 3.72 -22.68 -33.87
CA THR A 930 4.23 -23.76 -33.01
C THR A 930 3.96 -23.56 -31.51
N TYR A 931 3.48 -22.39 -31.11
CA TYR A 931 2.98 -22.13 -29.76
C TYR A 931 1.46 -22.16 -29.73
N ASN A 932 0.87 -22.41 -28.56
CA ASN A 932 -0.58 -22.31 -28.41
C ASN A 932 -1.07 -20.86 -28.61
N LYS A 933 -2.38 -20.68 -28.80
CA LYS A 933 -3.01 -19.41 -29.22
C LYS A 933 -4.19 -19.06 -28.33
N TYR A 934 -4.59 -17.80 -28.40
CA TYR A 934 -5.78 -17.31 -27.73
C TYR A 934 -7.06 -17.79 -28.43
N GLN A 935 -8.06 -18.15 -27.64
CA GLN A 935 -9.37 -18.61 -28.12
C GLN A 935 -10.02 -17.65 -29.11
N PHE A 936 -9.93 -16.33 -28.90
CA PHE A 936 -10.56 -15.37 -29.81
C PHE A 936 -9.96 -15.39 -31.22
N ILE A 937 -8.71 -15.84 -31.38
CA ILE A 937 -8.07 -15.99 -32.69
C ILE A 937 -8.74 -17.14 -33.45
N TYR A 938 -8.96 -18.27 -32.79
CA TYR A 938 -9.68 -19.38 -33.38
C TYR A 938 -11.12 -18.99 -33.71
N ASP A 939 -11.85 -18.41 -32.76
CA ASP A 939 -13.28 -18.13 -32.89
C ASP A 939 -13.60 -17.10 -33.99
N ARG A 940 -12.67 -16.19 -34.29
CA ARG A 940 -12.95 -14.99 -35.10
C ARG A 940 -12.09 -14.86 -36.34
N ARG A 941 -11.09 -15.71 -36.59
CA ARG A 941 -10.25 -15.57 -37.78
C ARG A 941 -11.06 -15.54 -39.07
N TRP A 942 -10.56 -14.81 -40.05
CA TRP A 942 -11.09 -14.84 -41.40
C TRP A 942 -10.78 -16.20 -42.05
N THR A 943 -11.79 -16.82 -42.64
CA THR A 943 -11.68 -18.12 -43.32
C THR A 943 -12.22 -18.09 -44.75
N THR A 944 -13.18 -17.19 -45.06
CA THR A 944 -13.88 -17.18 -46.35
C THR A 944 -14.10 -15.76 -46.90
N PRO A 945 -14.03 -15.56 -48.24
CA PRO A 945 -14.35 -14.28 -48.88
C PRO A 945 -15.76 -13.77 -48.55
N GLY A 946 -15.86 -12.49 -48.21
CA GLY A 946 -17.08 -11.83 -47.76
C GLY A 946 -17.30 -11.84 -46.24
N GLN A 947 -16.53 -12.64 -45.48
CA GLN A 947 -16.63 -12.67 -44.03
C GLN A 947 -16.17 -11.35 -43.42
N GLN A 948 -17.03 -10.73 -42.60
CA GLN A 948 -16.68 -9.57 -41.79
C GLN A 948 -16.13 -10.05 -40.45
N THR A 949 -14.88 -9.70 -40.16
CA THR A 949 -14.25 -10.00 -38.88
C THR A 949 -13.11 -9.03 -38.59
N ASP A 950 -12.59 -9.09 -37.36
CA ASP A 950 -11.48 -8.30 -36.85
C ASP A 950 -10.20 -9.10 -36.63
N VAL A 951 -10.20 -10.42 -36.87
CA VAL A 951 -9.01 -11.27 -36.84
C VAL A 951 -8.62 -11.64 -38.27
N PRO A 952 -7.43 -11.23 -38.75
CA PRO A 952 -6.98 -11.53 -40.11
C PRO A 952 -6.89 -13.04 -40.41
N LYS A 953 -6.76 -13.36 -41.70
CA LYS A 953 -6.45 -14.71 -42.16
C LYS A 953 -5.21 -15.22 -41.43
N TYR A 954 -5.31 -16.43 -40.86
CA TYR A 954 -4.24 -16.99 -40.05
C TYR A 954 -3.20 -17.69 -40.92
N SER A 955 -1.95 -17.19 -40.93
CA SER A 955 -0.87 -17.69 -41.81
C SER A 955 0.51 -17.55 -41.16
N THR A 956 1.46 -18.43 -41.51
CA THR A 956 2.87 -18.31 -41.08
C THR A 956 3.59 -17.09 -41.65
N THR A 957 3.05 -16.45 -42.69
CA THR A 957 3.61 -15.24 -43.33
C THR A 957 3.07 -13.93 -42.76
N THR A 958 2.31 -14.00 -41.65
CA THR A 958 1.70 -12.83 -41.00
C THR A 958 2.78 -11.82 -40.55
N ASP A 959 2.58 -10.54 -40.89
CA ASP A 959 3.44 -9.46 -40.41
C ASP A 959 3.27 -9.26 -38.89
N ASN A 960 4.41 -9.18 -38.18
CA ASN A 960 4.47 -9.10 -36.73
C ASN A 960 4.67 -7.70 -36.16
N SER A 961 4.80 -6.69 -37.03
CA SER A 961 5.03 -5.30 -36.68
C SER A 961 4.00 -4.80 -35.67
N THR A 962 4.47 -3.96 -34.76
CA THR A 962 3.61 -3.43 -33.69
C THR A 962 2.53 -2.50 -34.26
N SER A 963 1.29 -2.74 -33.84
CA SER A 963 0.12 -1.95 -34.23
C SER A 963 -0.95 -2.00 -33.14
N THR A 964 -2.03 -1.25 -33.33
CA THR A 964 -3.19 -1.26 -32.42
C THR A 964 -3.96 -2.59 -32.41
N TYR A 965 -3.59 -3.57 -33.25
CA TYR A 965 -4.22 -4.90 -33.24
C TYR A 965 -4.14 -5.58 -31.85
N ARG A 966 -3.01 -5.44 -31.16
CA ARG A 966 -2.75 -5.99 -29.80
C ARG A 966 -2.98 -4.97 -28.67
N LEU A 967 -3.74 -3.92 -28.96
CA LEU A 967 -4.13 -2.89 -28.01
C LEU A 967 -5.62 -3.10 -27.65
N TYR A 968 -5.92 -3.22 -26.36
CA TYR A 968 -7.24 -3.55 -25.84
C TYR A 968 -7.75 -2.46 -24.90
N ARG A 969 -9.07 -2.29 -24.84
CA ARG A 969 -9.68 -1.35 -23.88
C ARG A 969 -9.67 -1.99 -22.49
N GLY A 970 -9.07 -1.31 -21.52
CA GLY A 970 -8.89 -1.80 -20.14
C GLY A 970 -10.08 -1.55 -19.21
N ASP A 971 -11.13 -0.87 -19.69
CA ASP A 971 -12.29 -0.50 -18.87
C ASP A 971 -12.88 -1.71 -18.14
N HIS A 972 -13.06 -1.58 -16.83
CA HIS A 972 -13.59 -2.67 -16.01
C HIS A 972 -14.24 -2.21 -14.71
N ILE A 973 -15.05 -3.13 -14.16
CA ILE A 973 -15.68 -3.06 -12.85
C ILE A 973 -15.40 -4.38 -12.12
N ARG A 974 -14.97 -4.33 -10.86
CA ARG A 974 -14.69 -5.52 -10.05
C ARG A 974 -15.44 -5.47 -8.73
N LEU A 975 -16.03 -6.60 -8.34
CA LEU A 975 -16.52 -6.86 -6.99
C LEU A 975 -15.33 -7.35 -6.15
N GLN A 976 -14.70 -6.41 -5.46
CA GLN A 976 -13.45 -6.66 -4.75
C GLN A 976 -13.66 -7.44 -3.46
N ASN A 977 -14.71 -7.12 -2.71
CA ASN A 977 -15.02 -7.76 -1.43
C ASN A 977 -16.54 -7.84 -1.20
N LEU A 978 -16.99 -9.00 -0.73
CA LEU A 978 -18.33 -9.28 -0.26
C LEU A 978 -18.21 -9.98 1.10
N SER A 979 -18.81 -9.42 2.14
CA SER A 979 -18.74 -9.99 3.49
C SER A 979 -20.12 -10.05 4.12
N ILE A 980 -20.46 -11.17 4.76
CA ILE A 980 -21.65 -11.31 5.59
C ILE A 980 -21.21 -11.73 6.99
N GLY A 981 -21.78 -11.13 8.03
CA GLY A 981 -21.42 -11.47 9.40
C GLY A 981 -22.57 -11.30 10.37
N TYR A 982 -22.48 -11.96 11.52
CA TYR A 982 -23.47 -11.91 12.59
C TYR A 982 -22.79 -11.65 13.94
N ASP A 983 -23.20 -10.56 14.60
CA ASP A 983 -22.84 -10.26 15.97
C ASP A 983 -23.80 -10.94 16.95
N PHE A 984 -23.31 -11.96 17.64
CA PHE A 984 -24.09 -12.64 18.66
C PHE A 984 -24.19 -11.77 19.91
N LYS A 985 -25.41 -11.31 20.22
CA LYS A 985 -25.71 -10.55 21.43
C LYS A 985 -26.25 -11.47 22.53
N ASN A 986 -25.75 -11.32 23.75
CA ASN A 986 -26.34 -11.92 24.96
C ASN A 986 -26.44 -13.47 24.97
N ILE A 987 -25.47 -14.22 24.45
CA ILE A 987 -25.44 -15.68 24.64
C ILE A 987 -25.13 -15.98 26.13
N PRO A 988 -26.06 -16.57 26.91
CA PRO A 988 -25.84 -16.82 28.34
C PRO A 988 -24.66 -17.77 28.60
N VAL A 989 -24.48 -18.77 27.74
CA VAL A 989 -23.36 -19.73 27.81
C VAL A 989 -22.02 -19.03 27.56
N ALA A 990 -21.95 -18.11 26.59
CA ALA A 990 -20.73 -17.35 26.30
C ALA A 990 -20.35 -16.44 27.48
N LYS A 991 -21.34 -15.82 28.15
CA LYS A 991 -21.11 -15.04 29.36
C LYS A 991 -20.55 -15.88 30.52
N ARG A 992 -21.00 -17.14 30.67
CA ARG A 992 -20.43 -18.09 31.67
C ARG A 992 -18.96 -18.44 31.38
N LEU A 993 -18.55 -18.40 30.12
CA LEU A 993 -17.17 -18.63 29.68
C LEU A 993 -16.31 -17.35 29.65
N GLY A 994 -16.83 -16.22 30.12
CA GLY A 994 -16.10 -14.94 30.13
C GLY A 994 -16.05 -14.22 28.77
N VAL A 995 -16.82 -14.67 27.77
CA VAL A 995 -16.86 -14.05 26.44
C VAL A 995 -17.83 -12.86 26.44
N SER A 996 -17.30 -11.67 26.15
CA SER A 996 -18.05 -10.41 26.09
C SER A 996 -18.57 -10.10 24.68
N LYS A 997 -17.90 -10.58 23.62
CA LYS A 997 -18.33 -10.42 22.23
C LYS A 997 -18.01 -11.66 21.38
N LEU A 998 -18.97 -12.07 20.54
CA LEU A 998 -18.76 -13.11 19.53
C LEU A 998 -19.30 -12.61 18.19
N HIS A 999 -18.45 -12.59 17.17
CA HIS A 999 -18.81 -12.23 15.80
C HIS A 999 -18.36 -13.36 14.86
N VAL A 1000 -19.27 -13.87 14.04
CA VAL A 1000 -18.95 -14.88 13.02
C VAL A 1000 -19.24 -14.29 11.65
N TYR A 1001 -18.34 -14.51 10.70
CA TYR A 1001 -18.47 -13.94 9.35
C TYR A 1001 -17.97 -14.88 8.27
N ALA A 1002 -18.51 -14.68 7.08
CA ALA A 1002 -18.08 -15.29 5.83
C ALA A 1002 -17.73 -14.19 4.83
N ARG A 1003 -16.75 -14.45 3.97
CA ARG A 1003 -16.27 -13.46 3.01
C ARG A 1003 -15.85 -14.08 1.70
N GLY A 1004 -16.06 -13.34 0.63
CA GLY A 1004 -15.50 -13.61 -0.68
C GLY A 1004 -14.77 -12.39 -1.24
N THR A 1005 -13.57 -12.58 -1.78
CA THR A 1005 -12.81 -11.53 -2.49
C THR A 1005 -12.60 -11.84 -3.96
N ASN A 1006 -12.50 -10.78 -4.78
CA ASN A 1006 -12.36 -10.85 -6.24
C ASN A 1006 -13.43 -11.73 -6.93
N LEU A 1007 -14.66 -11.71 -6.42
CA LEU A 1007 -15.70 -12.65 -6.84
C LEU A 1007 -16.14 -12.48 -8.30
N PHE A 1008 -16.14 -11.24 -8.79
CA PHE A 1008 -16.62 -10.89 -10.12
C PHE A 1008 -15.79 -9.77 -10.76
N LEU A 1009 -15.56 -9.87 -12.07
CA LEU A 1009 -14.90 -8.88 -12.91
C LEU A 1009 -15.71 -8.74 -14.21
N LYS A 1010 -16.09 -7.52 -14.56
CA LYS A 1010 -16.71 -7.18 -15.84
C LYS A 1010 -15.74 -6.33 -16.65
N THR A 1011 -15.43 -6.78 -17.86
CA THR A 1011 -14.67 -6.04 -18.88
C THR A 1011 -15.61 -5.64 -20.03
N PHE A 1012 -15.20 -4.64 -20.81
CA PHE A 1012 -15.99 -4.12 -21.94
C PHE A 1012 -15.38 -4.38 -23.32
N ASP A 1013 -14.16 -4.93 -23.38
CA ASP A 1013 -13.54 -5.39 -24.64
C ASP A 1013 -13.61 -6.92 -24.71
N SER A 1014 -14.36 -7.43 -25.69
CA SER A 1014 -14.53 -8.88 -25.90
C SER A 1014 -13.25 -9.60 -26.33
N ARG A 1015 -12.23 -8.88 -26.83
CA ARG A 1015 -10.95 -9.46 -27.26
C ARG A 1015 -9.93 -9.55 -26.14
N LEU A 1016 -10.15 -8.87 -25.01
CA LEU A 1016 -9.18 -8.77 -23.93
C LEU A 1016 -8.85 -10.17 -23.35
N PRO A 1017 -7.60 -10.67 -23.50
CA PRO A 1017 -7.26 -12.05 -23.16
C PRO A 1017 -6.71 -12.22 -21.72
N PHE A 1018 -6.63 -11.15 -20.95
CA PHE A 1018 -6.04 -11.15 -19.60
C PHE A 1018 -6.82 -10.22 -18.67
N ASP A 1019 -6.45 -10.22 -17.38
CA ASP A 1019 -7.03 -9.29 -16.41
C ASP A 1019 -6.60 -7.84 -16.75
N PRO A 1020 -7.53 -6.88 -16.84
CA PRO A 1020 -7.24 -5.53 -17.33
C PRO A 1020 -6.40 -4.67 -16.36
N GLU A 1021 -6.28 -5.02 -15.07
CA GLU A 1021 -5.46 -4.20 -14.16
C GLU A 1021 -3.99 -4.58 -14.29
N VAL A 1022 -3.28 -3.75 -15.05
CA VAL A 1022 -1.83 -3.78 -15.24
C VAL A 1022 -1.15 -2.59 -14.55
N ASN A 1023 0.18 -2.55 -14.58
CA ASN A 1023 0.94 -1.39 -14.11
C ASN A 1023 0.68 -0.17 -15.01
N TYR A 1024 0.99 1.03 -14.52
CA TYR A 1024 0.95 2.30 -15.26
C TYR A 1024 1.75 2.30 -16.55
N SER A 1025 2.70 1.38 -16.73
CA SER A 1025 3.38 1.16 -18.00
C SER A 1025 2.42 0.80 -19.14
N GLY A 1026 1.18 0.35 -18.85
CA GLY A 1026 0.19 0.01 -19.87
C GLY A 1026 0.45 -1.32 -20.57
N TYR A 1027 1.38 -2.13 -20.05
CA TYR A 1027 1.74 -3.42 -20.61
C TYR A 1027 1.25 -4.56 -19.72
N ASP A 1028 0.65 -5.58 -20.34
CA ASP A 1028 0.55 -6.90 -19.72
C ASP A 1028 1.82 -7.72 -20.01
N TYR A 1029 2.46 -8.20 -18.95
CA TYR A 1029 3.66 -9.04 -19.00
C TYR A 1029 3.37 -10.46 -18.48
N GLN A 1030 2.16 -10.99 -18.65
CA GLN A 1030 1.84 -12.36 -18.21
C GLN A 1030 2.19 -12.60 -16.73
N ASN A 1031 1.92 -11.59 -15.89
CA ASN A 1031 2.12 -11.69 -14.45
C ASN A 1031 1.22 -12.80 -13.87
N MET A 1032 1.56 -13.24 -12.66
CA MET A 1032 0.85 -14.33 -12.00
C MET A 1032 -0.66 -14.07 -11.94
N LEU A 1033 -1.45 -15.13 -12.19
CA LEU A 1033 -2.89 -15.07 -12.21
C LEU A 1033 -3.47 -14.65 -10.86
N LYS A 1034 -4.46 -13.75 -10.90
CA LYS A 1034 -5.23 -13.35 -9.72
C LYS A 1034 -6.18 -14.47 -9.31
N TYR A 1035 -6.59 -14.45 -8.04
CA TYR A 1035 -7.42 -15.48 -7.43
C TYR A 1035 -8.61 -14.91 -6.67
N LYS A 1036 -9.60 -15.79 -6.45
CA LYS A 1036 -10.73 -15.58 -5.55
C LYS A 1036 -10.43 -16.24 -4.22
N THR A 1037 -10.82 -15.62 -3.12
CA THR A 1037 -10.71 -16.25 -1.80
C THR A 1037 -12.08 -16.32 -1.16
N TYR A 1038 -12.39 -17.45 -0.54
CA TYR A 1038 -13.57 -17.64 0.30
C TYR A 1038 -13.11 -17.99 1.71
N THR A 1039 -13.48 -17.18 2.71
CA THR A 1039 -13.07 -17.38 4.11
C THR A 1039 -14.26 -17.40 5.05
N LEU A 1040 -14.10 -18.14 6.14
CA LEU A 1040 -14.96 -18.11 7.32
C LEU A 1040 -14.11 -17.70 8.50
N GLY A 1041 -14.63 -16.79 9.31
CA GLY A 1041 -13.90 -16.26 10.45
C GLY A 1041 -14.77 -16.03 11.68
N ILE A 1042 -14.09 -15.96 12.81
CA ILE A 1042 -14.65 -15.73 14.13
C ILE A 1042 -13.79 -14.71 14.87
N ASN A 1043 -14.45 -13.73 15.49
CA ASN A 1043 -13.82 -12.78 16.40
C ASN A 1043 -14.44 -12.95 17.79
N VAL A 1044 -13.59 -13.24 18.77
CA VAL A 1044 -13.95 -13.44 20.17
C VAL A 1044 -13.33 -12.32 21.00
N GLY A 1045 -14.16 -11.60 21.74
CA GLY A 1045 -13.73 -10.64 22.76
C GLY A 1045 -13.98 -11.19 24.16
N LEU A 1046 -12.96 -11.09 25.02
CA LEU A 1046 -13.03 -11.39 26.45
C LEU A 1046 -13.08 -10.07 27.23
#